data_AF-A0A6G9XN67-F1
#
_entry.id   AF-A0A6G9XN67-F1
#
_cell.length_a   1.000
_cell.length_b   1.000
_cell.length_c   1.000
_cell.angle_alpha   90.00
_cell.angle_beta   90.00
_cell.angle_gamma   90.00
#
_symmetry.space_group_name_H-M   'P 1'
#
loop_
_entity.id
_entity.type
_entity.pdbx_description
1 polymer ?
#
loop_
_entity_poly.entity_id
_entity_poly.type
_entity_poly.pdbx_seq_one_letter_code
_entity_poly.pdbx_strand_id
1 'polypeptide(L)'
;MTDRSPEDELFAEAIKFGRSFQQMLRLYAQAGAWLDKRRIRKQISLALREQRREEQTLRAHQLDWTQQMVDRYRVHAETVAERADDPTIDHQRRYHDSRILAEHGDFLRSKIIANPRLTPTEQGIALDGLDAATTYPQWTTGRLFDRAHKVKGIEALRYRAQVHRAKASLNTVDWEAGRDRDQVSVKRPERYAVQMTWTDPRGWVWSEFGSARTVDGAAAWVNDNVARSDWMSDTTVELNITDTTDESAPRYRDGGEPREVAENLLDYTGARDRAARRDAAAQAAQGRRWTSVVRYHAPGDLAAEQSRVARGFHDERDAAARWVHDTVQSLEIEPRTRVSATLWDKDAVQPAHIAAGRPSDVIEEVRQRWHRYTAQLSYVPEGADRAVHETRGHNSEAESADWVRRELDAVGVEPGSRVEASVYDGDRSDYEPVFRAEGPIGMVADEIDMLRAQHQHRNDPQRARSTEPPDVGVDDSRIAEVERQLTDMAADRDRLGSRVEILQRGLDAVTADRDEIRRKLGNAESQIESLKNRNQRLAAEIGELRDRPAVEQVAAERDRYKRERDEAVTKLAQRTPQQQRYGSKERVEFDRLGDTQRQPRDAVTGDADTAADAAAREAYGWAIAEQMSADFAKVHGDIYDEPKLREFAREWLTNAAKEHQQRSGNDGGSERNGQSRNGIERSH
;
A
#
# COMPACT_ATOMS: atom_id res chain seq x y z
N MET A 1 5.67 30.70 9.88
CA MET A 1 5.17 29.65 8.96
C MET A 1 6.17 28.51 9.03
N THR A 2 5.71 27.29 9.22
CA THR A 2 6.54 26.09 9.29
C THR A 2 7.00 25.73 7.88
N ASP A 3 8.29 25.47 7.68
CA ASP A 3 8.88 25.04 6.39
C ASP A 3 8.51 23.60 6.00
N ARG A 4 7.41 23.05 6.54
CA ARG A 4 6.97 21.67 6.27
C ARG A 4 5.98 21.66 5.13
N SER A 5 6.02 20.61 4.31
CA SER A 5 5.02 20.41 3.27
C SER A 5 3.62 20.36 3.91
N PRO A 6 2.58 20.95 3.29
CA PRO A 6 1.19 20.82 3.75
C PRO A 6 0.76 19.36 3.95
N GLU A 7 1.36 18.44 3.19
CA GLU A 7 1.13 16.99 3.32
C GLU A 7 1.73 16.46 4.63
N ASP A 8 2.93 16.89 5.00
CA ASP A 8 3.59 16.49 6.25
C ASP A 8 2.86 17.04 7.48
N GLU A 9 2.27 18.23 7.37
CA GLU A 9 1.44 18.81 8.42
C GLU A 9 0.16 18.00 8.63
N LEU A 10 -0.51 17.61 7.54
CA LEU A 10 -1.68 16.72 7.59
C LEU A 10 -1.34 15.33 8.16
N PHE A 11 -0.21 14.74 7.76
CA PHE A 11 0.24 13.47 8.33
C PHE A 11 0.59 13.59 9.81
N ALA A 12 1.26 14.68 10.21
CA ALA A 12 1.57 14.94 11.61
C ALA A 12 0.30 15.13 12.46
N GLU A 13 -0.72 15.81 11.93
CA GLU A 13 -2.02 15.95 12.57
C GLU A 13 -2.79 14.64 12.66
N ALA A 14 -2.80 13.84 11.59
CA ALA A 14 -3.42 12.51 11.58
C ALA A 14 -2.75 11.57 12.61
N ILE A 15 -1.42 11.60 12.72
CA ILE A 15 -0.68 10.83 13.73
C ILE A 15 -1.00 11.34 15.14
N LYS A 16 -1.06 12.65 15.36
CA LYS A 16 -1.45 13.24 16.66
C LYS A 16 -2.87 12.82 17.05
N PHE A 17 -3.81 12.87 16.12
CA PHE A 17 -5.18 12.42 16.33
C PHE A 17 -5.24 10.92 16.62
N GLY A 18 -4.53 10.09 15.84
CA GLY A 18 -4.46 8.65 16.08
C GLY A 18 -3.93 8.31 17.48
N ARG A 19 -2.88 9.01 17.93
CA ARG A 19 -2.34 8.85 19.28
C ARG A 19 -3.31 9.30 20.37
N SER A 20 -3.96 10.46 20.21
CA SER A 20 -4.93 10.96 21.19
C SER A 20 -6.16 10.06 21.26
N PHE A 21 -6.62 9.51 20.13
CA PHE A 21 -7.72 8.57 20.05
C PHE A 21 -7.39 7.22 20.71
N GLN A 22 -6.20 6.66 20.42
CA GLN A 22 -5.71 5.46 21.10
C GLN A 22 -5.59 5.67 22.61
N GLN A 23 -5.14 6.85 23.06
CA GLN A 23 -5.09 7.20 24.47
C GLN A 23 -6.49 7.25 25.08
N MET A 24 -7.47 7.87 24.41
CA MET A 24 -8.86 7.89 24.86
C MET A 24 -9.47 6.48 24.96
N LEU A 25 -9.18 5.59 24.00
CA LEU A 25 -9.62 4.19 24.05
C LEU A 25 -8.95 3.40 25.20
N ARG A 26 -7.66 3.64 25.45
CA ARG A 26 -6.97 3.05 26.61
C ARG A 26 -7.55 3.52 27.93
N LEU A 27 -7.82 4.82 28.07
CA LEU A 27 -8.49 5.38 29.24
C LEU A 27 -9.90 4.78 29.42
N TYR A 28 -10.63 4.58 28.32
CA TYR A 28 -11.94 3.92 28.37
C TYR A 28 -11.85 2.47 28.87
N ALA A 29 -10.83 1.72 28.42
CA ALA A 29 -10.59 0.35 28.85
C ALA A 29 -10.16 0.25 30.33
N GLN A 30 -9.34 1.21 30.79
CA GLN A 30 -8.82 1.26 32.16
C GLN A 30 -9.82 1.83 33.19
N ALA A 31 -10.85 2.56 32.75
CA ALA A 31 -11.84 3.15 33.63
C ALA A 31 -12.64 2.06 34.38
N GLY A 32 -12.43 1.94 35.70
CA GLY A 32 -13.16 0.98 36.53
C GLY A 32 -14.59 1.42 36.87
N ALA A 33 -14.83 2.73 36.96
CA ALA A 33 -16.14 3.27 37.30
C ALA A 33 -17.00 3.54 36.05
N TRP A 34 -18.29 3.22 36.14
CA TRP A 34 -19.25 3.43 35.05
C TRP A 34 -19.38 4.91 34.63
N LEU A 35 -19.32 5.84 35.58
CA LEU A 35 -19.38 7.28 35.31
C LEU A 35 -18.20 7.76 34.46
N ASP A 36 -16.99 7.24 34.72
CA ASP A 36 -15.79 7.59 33.95
C ASP A 36 -15.88 7.05 32.52
N LYS A 37 -16.34 5.80 32.34
CA LYS A 37 -16.62 5.24 31.01
C LYS A 37 -17.60 6.10 30.23
N ARG A 38 -18.67 6.60 30.86
CA ARG A 38 -19.65 7.49 30.21
C ARG A 38 -19.05 8.84 29.82
N ARG A 39 -18.22 9.43 30.69
CA ARG A 39 -17.52 10.70 30.41
C ARG A 39 -16.55 10.56 29.24
N ILE A 40 -15.74 9.50 29.23
CA ILE A 40 -14.77 9.22 28.17
C ILE A 40 -15.49 8.93 26.85
N ARG A 41 -16.60 8.16 26.86
CA ARG A 41 -17.43 7.95 25.66
C ARG A 41 -17.97 9.28 25.10
N LYS A 42 -18.42 10.20 25.94
CA LYS A 42 -18.86 11.54 25.51
C LYS A 42 -17.71 12.33 24.89
N GLN A 43 -16.50 12.26 25.46
CA GLN A 43 -15.30 12.92 24.91
C GLN A 43 -14.93 12.35 23.54
N ILE A 44 -14.92 11.02 23.39
CA ILE A 44 -14.68 10.35 22.09
C ILE A 44 -15.71 10.81 21.05
N SER A 45 -17.00 10.81 21.40
CA SER A 45 -18.07 11.26 20.50
C SER A 45 -17.94 12.74 20.11
N LEU A 46 -17.49 13.60 21.02
CA LEU A 46 -17.24 15.02 20.72
C LEU A 46 -16.05 15.18 19.77
N ALA A 47 -14.93 14.52 20.05
CA ALA A 47 -13.73 14.55 19.20
C ALA A 47 -14.03 14.04 17.77
N LEU A 48 -14.80 12.96 17.63
CA LEU A 48 -15.21 12.46 16.31
C LEU A 48 -16.16 13.42 15.57
N ARG A 49 -17.04 14.14 16.27
CA ARG A 49 -17.90 15.16 15.65
C ARG A 49 -17.11 16.38 15.19
N GLU A 50 -16.12 16.78 15.96
CA GLU A 50 -15.22 17.88 15.61
C GLU A 50 -14.39 17.53 14.39
N GLN A 51 -13.74 16.36 14.38
CA GLN A 51 -13.02 15.86 13.21
C GLN A 51 -13.91 15.80 11.96
N ARG A 52 -15.13 15.26 12.07
CA ARG A 52 -16.06 15.24 10.94
C ARG A 52 -16.45 16.63 10.44
N ARG A 53 -16.58 17.63 11.34
CA ARG A 53 -16.86 19.01 10.93
C ARG A 53 -15.67 19.59 10.18
N GLU A 54 -14.46 19.36 10.65
CA GLU A 54 -13.22 19.80 9.97
C GLU A 54 -13.07 19.13 8.60
N GLU A 55 -13.32 17.82 8.51
CA GLU A 55 -13.33 17.11 7.23
C GLU A 55 -14.41 17.65 6.27
N GLN A 56 -15.59 17.99 6.80
CA GLN A 56 -16.67 18.60 6.02
C GLN A 56 -16.33 20.01 5.54
N THR A 57 -15.73 20.87 6.38
CA THR A 57 -15.31 22.21 5.96
C THR A 57 -14.20 22.15 4.92
N LEU A 58 -13.22 21.27 5.12
CA LEU A 58 -12.15 21.02 4.14
C LEU A 58 -12.70 20.49 2.82
N ARG A 59 -13.68 19.58 2.86
CA ARG A 59 -14.35 19.09 1.65
C ARG A 59 -15.13 20.20 0.95
N ALA A 60 -15.89 21.01 1.69
CA ALA A 60 -16.63 22.14 1.13
C ALA A 60 -15.69 23.15 0.43
N HIS A 61 -14.55 23.45 1.06
CA HIS A 61 -13.52 24.29 0.45
C HIS A 61 -12.94 23.69 -0.84
N GLN A 62 -12.74 22.36 -0.89
CA GLN A 62 -12.25 21.69 -2.08
C GLN A 62 -13.26 21.69 -3.23
N LEU A 63 -14.56 21.57 -2.92
CA LEU A 63 -15.63 21.70 -3.92
C LEU A 63 -15.66 23.13 -4.50
N ASP A 64 -15.59 24.15 -3.64
CA ASP A 64 -15.55 25.55 -4.08
C ASP A 64 -14.28 25.86 -4.90
N TRP A 65 -13.13 25.37 -4.46
CA TRP A 65 -11.88 25.53 -5.21
C TRP A 65 -11.94 24.85 -6.59
N THR A 66 -12.49 23.63 -6.67
CA THR A 66 -12.65 22.91 -7.93
C THR A 66 -13.61 23.63 -8.87
N GLN A 67 -14.70 24.19 -8.34
CA GLN A 67 -15.62 25.05 -9.09
C GLN A 67 -14.89 26.26 -9.69
N GLN A 68 -14.16 27.01 -8.85
CA GLN A 68 -13.41 28.19 -9.29
C GLN A 68 -12.35 27.84 -10.35
N MET A 69 -11.70 26.68 -10.25
CA MET A 69 -10.77 26.21 -11.27
C MET A 69 -11.45 26.00 -12.63
N VAL A 70 -12.58 25.30 -12.66
CA VAL A 70 -13.35 25.07 -13.89
C VAL A 70 -13.84 26.41 -14.47
N ASP A 71 -14.31 27.33 -13.63
CA ASP A 71 -14.74 28.66 -14.07
C ASP A 71 -13.59 29.48 -14.67
N ARG A 72 -12.38 29.42 -14.09
CA ARG A 72 -11.18 30.08 -14.66
C ARG A 72 -10.79 29.48 -16.01
N TYR A 73 -10.85 28.16 -16.13
CA TYR A 73 -10.59 27.48 -17.39
C TYR A 73 -11.63 27.85 -18.46
N ARG A 74 -12.90 27.95 -18.08
CA ARG A 74 -13.97 28.42 -18.98
C ARG A 74 -13.66 29.80 -19.55
N VAL A 75 -13.27 30.76 -18.69
CA VAL A 75 -12.89 32.12 -19.15
C VAL A 75 -11.68 32.07 -20.09
N HIS A 76 -10.71 31.18 -19.82
CA HIS A 76 -9.58 30.97 -20.72
C HIS A 76 -10.02 30.39 -22.08
N ALA A 77 -10.90 29.39 -22.09
CA ALA A 77 -11.48 28.81 -23.30
C ALA A 77 -12.28 29.84 -24.11
N GLU A 78 -13.08 30.68 -23.44
CA GLU A 78 -13.84 31.78 -24.04
C GLU A 78 -12.91 32.79 -24.72
N THR A 79 -11.84 33.20 -24.04
CA THR A 79 -10.83 34.12 -24.59
C THR A 79 -10.14 33.53 -25.82
N VAL A 80 -9.83 32.22 -25.81
CA VAL A 80 -9.22 31.55 -26.97
C VAL A 80 -10.20 31.43 -28.13
N ALA A 81 -11.49 31.16 -27.85
CA ALA A 81 -12.53 31.12 -28.87
C ALA A 81 -12.74 32.50 -29.53
N GLU A 82 -12.84 33.57 -28.74
CA GLU A 82 -12.96 34.95 -29.27
C GLU A 82 -11.78 35.32 -30.18
N ARG A 83 -10.56 34.93 -29.81
CA ARG A 83 -9.36 35.14 -30.63
C ARG A 83 -9.32 34.25 -31.88
N ALA A 84 -9.90 33.07 -31.81
CA ALA A 84 -9.98 32.17 -32.96
C ALA A 84 -10.94 32.73 -34.03
N ASP A 85 -11.97 33.46 -33.62
CA ASP A 85 -12.94 34.10 -34.52
C ASP A 85 -12.45 35.46 -35.07
N ASP A 86 -11.47 36.11 -34.42
CA ASP A 86 -10.89 37.37 -34.88
C ASP A 86 -10.05 37.15 -36.18
N PRO A 87 -10.45 37.72 -37.33
CA PRO A 87 -9.72 37.55 -38.59
C PRO A 87 -8.33 38.21 -38.58
N THR A 88 -8.05 39.11 -37.63
CA THR A 88 -6.75 39.81 -37.53
C THR A 88 -5.66 38.97 -36.87
N ILE A 89 -6.02 37.87 -36.20
CA ILE A 89 -5.07 36.99 -35.53
C ILE A 89 -4.52 35.95 -36.51
N ASP A 90 -3.20 35.91 -36.66
CA ASP A 90 -2.48 34.96 -37.50
C ASP A 90 -2.67 33.49 -37.06
N HIS A 91 -2.62 32.58 -38.03
CA HIS A 91 -2.81 31.14 -37.86
C HIS A 91 -1.83 30.53 -36.85
N GLN A 92 -0.58 30.98 -36.80
CA GLN A 92 0.39 30.46 -35.83
C GLN A 92 -0.03 30.77 -34.39
N ARG A 93 -0.58 31.96 -34.15
CA ARG A 93 -1.05 32.36 -32.83
C ARG A 93 -2.30 31.59 -32.42
N ARG A 94 -3.23 31.33 -33.34
CA ARG A 94 -4.40 30.47 -33.07
C ARG A 94 -3.99 29.05 -32.72
N TYR A 95 -3.01 28.49 -33.43
CA TYR A 95 -2.46 27.17 -33.13
C TYR A 95 -1.76 27.13 -31.77
N HIS A 96 -1.04 28.18 -31.41
CA HIS A 96 -0.40 28.29 -30.10
C HIS A 96 -1.44 28.38 -28.97
N ASP A 97 -2.44 29.25 -29.11
CA ASP A 97 -3.51 29.43 -28.13
C ASP A 97 -4.34 28.14 -27.96
N SER A 98 -4.62 27.40 -29.05
CA SER A 98 -5.31 26.11 -28.96
C SER A 98 -4.48 25.04 -28.25
N ARG A 99 -3.16 25.01 -28.47
CA ARG A 99 -2.24 24.11 -27.76
C ARG A 99 -2.18 24.40 -26.27
N ILE A 100 -2.04 25.68 -25.88
CA ILE A 100 -2.04 26.09 -24.47
C ILE A 100 -3.38 25.75 -23.81
N LEU A 101 -4.50 25.93 -24.51
CA LEU A 101 -5.81 25.55 -24.00
C LEU A 101 -5.89 24.05 -23.71
N ALA A 102 -5.42 23.21 -24.62
CA ALA A 102 -5.35 21.76 -24.43
C ALA A 102 -4.46 21.38 -23.23
N GLU A 103 -3.25 21.94 -23.14
CA GLU A 103 -2.33 21.72 -22.03
C GLU A 103 -2.94 22.13 -20.67
N HIS A 104 -3.65 23.26 -20.61
CA HIS A 104 -4.35 23.71 -19.42
C HIS A 104 -5.50 22.77 -19.05
N GLY A 105 -6.24 22.27 -20.05
CA GLY A 105 -7.31 21.29 -19.86
C GLY A 105 -6.78 19.99 -19.24
N ASP A 106 -5.72 19.44 -19.81
CA ASP A 106 -5.09 18.20 -19.34
C ASP A 106 -4.52 18.35 -17.92
N PHE A 107 -3.91 19.51 -17.63
CA PHE A 107 -3.45 19.83 -16.28
C PHE A 107 -4.61 19.79 -15.28
N LEU A 108 -5.75 20.41 -15.59
CA LEU A 108 -6.91 20.41 -14.69
C LEU A 108 -7.56 19.03 -14.55
N ARG A 109 -7.66 18.24 -15.64
CA ARG A 109 -8.11 16.84 -15.56
C ARG A 109 -7.26 16.05 -14.57
N SER A 110 -5.93 16.19 -14.65
CA SER A 110 -5.01 15.51 -13.73
C SER A 110 -5.23 15.93 -12.27
N LYS A 111 -5.42 17.23 -12.01
CA LYS A 111 -5.65 17.78 -10.66
C LYS A 111 -6.98 17.33 -10.07
N ILE A 112 -8.05 17.30 -10.88
CA ILE A 112 -9.38 16.82 -10.45
C ILE A 112 -9.32 15.34 -10.06
N ILE A 113 -8.68 14.52 -10.89
CA ILE A 113 -8.58 13.07 -10.70
C ILE A 113 -7.71 12.72 -9.49
N ALA A 114 -6.63 13.46 -9.29
CA ALA A 114 -5.72 13.27 -8.17
C ALA A 114 -6.29 13.74 -6.82
N ASN A 115 -7.38 14.52 -6.80
CA ASN A 115 -7.93 15.06 -5.56
C ASN A 115 -8.68 13.98 -4.75
N PRO A 116 -8.15 13.52 -3.60
CA PRO A 116 -8.76 12.43 -2.83
C PRO A 116 -10.01 12.88 -2.04
N ARG A 117 -10.25 14.19 -1.94
CA ARG A 117 -11.38 14.75 -1.18
C ARG A 117 -12.65 14.85 -2.01
N LEU A 118 -12.55 14.69 -3.33
CA LEU A 118 -13.69 14.57 -4.22
C LEU A 118 -14.09 13.11 -4.33
N THR A 119 -15.38 12.83 -4.17
CA THR A 119 -15.92 11.50 -4.47
C THR A 119 -15.81 11.23 -5.98
N PRO A 120 -15.77 9.96 -6.42
CA PRO A 120 -15.72 9.64 -7.85
C PRO A 120 -16.87 10.25 -8.67
N THR A 121 -18.05 10.42 -8.07
CA THR A 121 -19.17 11.10 -8.72
C THR A 121 -18.89 12.61 -8.89
N GLU A 122 -18.35 13.27 -7.86
CA GLU A 122 -17.97 14.69 -7.93
C GLU A 122 -16.80 14.92 -8.89
N GLN A 123 -15.82 14.01 -8.92
CA GLN A 123 -14.74 14.03 -9.92
C GLN A 123 -15.31 13.97 -11.34
N GLY A 124 -16.28 13.08 -11.60
CA GLY A 124 -16.93 12.98 -12.90
C GLY A 124 -17.74 14.23 -13.27
N ILE A 125 -18.49 14.81 -12.31
CA ILE A 125 -19.21 16.07 -12.51
C ILE A 125 -18.23 17.21 -12.86
N ALA A 126 -17.09 17.27 -12.20
CA ALA A 126 -16.06 18.29 -12.48
C ALA A 126 -15.43 18.11 -13.87
N LEU A 127 -15.17 16.86 -14.28
CA LEU A 127 -14.69 16.56 -15.64
C LEU A 127 -15.72 16.91 -16.71
N ASP A 128 -17.00 16.63 -16.48
CA ASP A 128 -18.09 17.03 -17.37
C ASP A 128 -18.22 18.55 -17.46
N GLY A 129 -18.08 19.25 -16.32
CA GLY A 129 -18.00 20.72 -16.28
C GLY A 129 -16.82 21.28 -17.09
N LEU A 130 -15.66 20.61 -17.06
CA LEU A 130 -14.48 20.98 -17.85
C LEU A 130 -14.68 20.73 -19.36
N ASP A 131 -15.32 19.61 -19.72
CA ASP A 131 -15.67 19.27 -21.10
C ASP A 131 -16.71 20.26 -21.66
N ALA A 132 -17.72 20.60 -20.86
CA ALA A 132 -18.71 21.62 -21.17
C ALA A 132 -18.06 23.00 -21.33
N ALA A 133 -17.12 23.38 -20.47
CA ALA A 133 -16.38 24.64 -20.57
C ALA A 133 -15.50 24.71 -21.83
N THR A 134 -15.01 23.56 -22.32
CA THR A 134 -14.24 23.49 -23.57
C THR A 134 -15.15 23.61 -24.80
N THR A 135 -16.32 22.96 -24.76
CA THR A 135 -17.23 22.86 -25.92
C THR A 135 -18.14 24.08 -26.06
N TYR A 136 -18.60 24.63 -24.94
CA TYR A 136 -19.55 25.74 -24.85
C TYR A 136 -19.07 26.81 -23.86
N PRO A 137 -17.92 27.45 -24.10
CA PRO A 137 -17.30 28.37 -23.15
C PRO A 137 -18.18 29.56 -22.76
N GLN A 138 -19.08 30.01 -23.65
CA GLN A 138 -20.04 31.09 -23.42
C GLN A 138 -21.13 30.75 -22.38
N TRP A 139 -21.31 29.48 -22.01
CA TRP A 139 -22.31 29.07 -21.02
C TRP A 139 -21.69 28.93 -19.63
N THR A 140 -22.23 29.66 -18.66
CA THR A 140 -21.81 29.54 -17.26
C THR A 140 -22.39 28.26 -16.66
N THR A 141 -21.51 27.38 -16.19
CA THR A 141 -21.84 26.05 -15.64
C THR A 141 -22.63 26.08 -14.32
N GLY A 142 -22.90 27.28 -13.77
CA GLY A 142 -23.54 27.42 -12.46
C GLY A 142 -22.74 26.74 -11.35
N ARG A 143 -23.39 26.43 -10.22
CA ARG A 143 -22.78 25.64 -9.15
C ARG A 143 -22.84 24.15 -9.50
N LEU A 144 -21.72 23.60 -9.97
CA LEU A 144 -21.58 22.20 -10.43
C LEU A 144 -22.04 21.20 -9.35
N PHE A 145 -21.71 21.46 -8.09
CA PHE A 145 -21.86 20.48 -7.01
C PHE A 145 -23.17 20.57 -6.23
N ASP A 146 -24.03 21.57 -6.47
CA ASP A 146 -25.27 21.78 -5.70
C ASP A 146 -26.22 20.56 -5.78
N ARG A 147 -26.15 19.81 -6.88
CA ARG A 147 -26.97 18.59 -7.10
C ARG A 147 -26.18 17.29 -7.02
N ALA A 148 -24.90 17.33 -6.66
CA ALA A 148 -24.05 16.13 -6.63
C ALA A 148 -24.64 15.01 -5.74
N HIS A 149 -25.23 15.37 -4.60
CA HIS A 149 -25.89 14.42 -3.68
C HIS A 149 -27.17 13.78 -4.24
N LYS A 150 -27.77 14.38 -5.29
CA LYS A 150 -28.98 13.85 -5.96
C LYS A 150 -28.64 12.88 -7.08
N VAL A 151 -27.40 12.88 -7.57
CA VAL A 151 -26.93 11.98 -8.61
C VAL A 151 -26.83 10.56 -8.04
N LYS A 152 -27.78 9.70 -8.43
CA LYS A 152 -27.88 8.30 -7.98
C LYS A 152 -28.04 7.37 -9.19
N GLY A 153 -27.84 6.07 -8.97
CA GLY A 153 -28.09 5.03 -9.99
C GLY A 153 -27.21 5.17 -11.23
N ILE A 154 -27.83 5.15 -12.41
CA ILE A 154 -27.13 5.08 -13.71
C ILE A 154 -26.24 6.30 -13.96
N GLU A 155 -26.66 7.50 -13.55
CA GLU A 155 -25.85 8.72 -13.73
C GLU A 155 -24.56 8.68 -12.90
N ALA A 156 -24.65 8.24 -11.65
CA ALA A 156 -23.46 8.06 -10.80
C ALA A 156 -22.49 7.03 -11.41
N LEU A 157 -23.00 5.97 -12.05
CA LEU A 157 -22.18 5.00 -12.77
C LEU A 157 -21.52 5.61 -14.01
N ARG A 158 -22.21 6.47 -14.76
CA ARG A 158 -21.63 7.18 -15.91
C ARG A 158 -20.46 8.07 -15.49
N TYR A 159 -20.65 8.88 -14.45
CA TYR A 159 -19.58 9.73 -13.91
C TYR A 159 -18.38 8.90 -13.41
N ARG A 160 -18.63 7.78 -12.72
CA ARG A 160 -17.55 6.86 -12.30
C ARG A 160 -16.81 6.26 -13.49
N ALA A 161 -17.53 5.81 -14.51
CA ALA A 161 -16.93 5.27 -15.72
C ALA A 161 -16.08 6.31 -16.46
N GLN A 162 -16.54 7.57 -16.53
CA GLN A 162 -15.77 8.68 -17.10
C GLN A 162 -14.47 8.92 -16.32
N VAL A 163 -14.53 8.95 -14.99
CA VAL A 163 -13.33 9.06 -14.14
C VAL A 163 -12.38 7.89 -14.36
N HIS A 164 -12.89 6.67 -14.48
CA HIS A 164 -12.06 5.49 -14.76
C HIS A 164 -11.38 5.58 -16.13
N ARG A 165 -12.08 6.03 -17.18
CA ARG A 165 -11.47 6.26 -18.50
C ARG A 165 -10.40 7.34 -18.45
N ALA A 166 -10.66 8.44 -17.75
CA ALA A 166 -9.70 9.53 -17.62
C ALA A 166 -8.48 9.13 -16.77
N LYS A 167 -8.67 8.32 -15.73
CA LYS A 167 -7.57 7.67 -14.99
C LYS A 167 -6.78 6.72 -15.89
N ALA A 168 -7.48 5.90 -16.67
CA ALA A 168 -6.83 4.98 -17.60
C ALA A 168 -6.03 5.76 -18.64
N SER A 169 -6.55 6.83 -19.25
CA SER A 169 -5.81 7.64 -20.20
C SER A 169 -4.60 8.33 -19.57
N LEU A 170 -4.73 8.88 -18.36
CA LEU A 170 -3.58 9.45 -17.64
C LEU A 170 -2.53 8.39 -17.31
N ASN A 171 -2.96 7.20 -16.87
CA ASN A 171 -2.04 6.09 -16.60
C ASN A 171 -1.40 5.56 -17.88
N THR A 172 -2.11 5.55 -19.02
CA THR A 172 -1.53 5.17 -20.31
C THR A 172 -0.52 6.22 -20.75
N VAL A 173 -0.81 7.51 -20.58
CA VAL A 173 0.14 8.59 -20.86
C VAL A 173 1.33 8.53 -19.90
N ASP A 174 1.13 8.24 -18.61
CA ASP A 174 2.22 8.08 -17.63
C ASP A 174 2.99 6.77 -17.81
N TRP A 175 2.37 5.73 -18.36
CA TRP A 175 3.02 4.47 -18.68
C TRP A 175 3.75 4.56 -20.01
N GLU A 176 3.21 5.23 -21.02
CA GLU A 176 3.89 5.59 -22.26
C GLU A 176 5.01 6.58 -21.97
N ALA A 177 4.77 7.62 -21.17
CA ALA A 177 5.79 8.55 -20.67
C ALA A 177 6.73 7.91 -19.65
N GLY A 178 6.36 6.78 -19.05
CA GLY A 178 7.15 5.98 -18.09
C GLY A 178 8.10 5.03 -18.81
N ARG A 179 7.58 4.36 -19.85
CA ARG A 179 8.33 3.59 -20.83
C ARG A 179 9.21 4.51 -21.67
N ASP A 180 8.72 5.71 -21.96
CA ASP A 180 9.49 6.80 -22.50
C ASP A 180 10.37 7.45 -21.44
N ARG A 181 10.18 7.34 -20.12
CA ARG A 181 11.07 7.93 -19.07
C ARG A 181 12.28 7.06 -18.78
N ASP A 182 12.12 5.74 -18.82
CA ASP A 182 13.28 4.84 -18.98
C ASP A 182 13.91 4.97 -20.38
N GLN A 183 13.25 5.67 -21.33
CA GLN A 183 13.85 6.18 -22.58
C GLN A 183 14.00 7.72 -22.63
N VAL A 184 13.78 8.46 -21.53
CA VAL A 184 13.92 9.92 -21.48
C VAL A 184 15.37 10.11 -21.01
N SER A 185 16.25 9.60 -21.87
CA SER A 185 17.19 10.49 -22.50
C SER A 185 16.46 11.81 -22.75
N VAL A 186 16.96 12.91 -22.20
CA VAL A 186 16.94 14.24 -22.85
C VAL A 186 16.70 14.02 -24.33
N LYS A 187 15.73 14.68 -25.00
CA LYS A 187 15.60 14.64 -26.47
C LYS A 187 16.97 14.95 -27.06
N ARG A 188 17.80 13.92 -27.19
CA ARG A 188 19.14 13.97 -27.71
C ARG A 188 18.85 14.20 -29.19
N PRO A 189 19.45 15.24 -29.78
CA PRO A 189 19.22 15.54 -31.18
C PRO A 189 19.40 14.25 -31.99
N GLU A 190 18.57 14.05 -33.00
CA GLU A 190 18.68 12.91 -33.91
C GLU A 190 20.10 12.91 -34.48
N ARG A 191 20.86 11.91 -34.06
CA ARG A 191 22.30 11.86 -34.26
C ARG A 191 22.67 11.52 -35.69
N TYR A 192 21.82 10.80 -36.40
CA TYR A 192 22.11 10.37 -37.76
C TYR A 192 21.10 10.99 -38.71
N ALA A 193 21.60 11.76 -39.68
CA ALA A 193 20.83 12.22 -40.82
C ALA A 193 21.00 11.21 -41.95
N VAL A 194 19.90 10.87 -42.61
CA VAL A 194 19.84 9.94 -43.73
C VAL A 194 19.39 10.73 -44.95
N GLN A 195 20.15 10.64 -46.02
CA GLN A 195 19.75 11.13 -47.33
C GLN A 195 19.74 9.95 -48.29
N MET A 196 18.59 9.70 -48.90
CA MET A 196 18.44 8.70 -49.93
C MET A 196 18.04 9.42 -51.23
N THR A 197 18.92 9.38 -52.22
CA THR A 197 18.69 9.98 -53.54
C THR A 197 18.61 8.86 -54.55
N TRP A 198 17.64 8.88 -55.45
CA TRP A 198 17.56 7.87 -56.50
C TRP A 198 17.28 8.49 -57.86
N THR A 199 17.81 7.82 -58.89
CA THR A 199 17.67 8.21 -60.29
C THR A 199 16.97 7.10 -61.04
N ASP A 200 15.82 7.42 -61.63
CA ASP A 200 15.07 6.46 -62.43
C ASP A 200 15.69 6.31 -63.85
N PRO A 201 15.28 5.29 -64.64
CA PRO A 201 15.80 5.09 -65.99
C PRO A 201 15.50 6.21 -66.98
N ARG A 202 14.54 7.08 -66.64
CA ARG A 202 14.16 8.25 -67.44
C ARG A 202 14.98 9.49 -67.05
N GLY A 203 15.88 9.36 -66.07
CA GLY A 203 16.77 10.41 -65.59
C GLY A 203 16.14 11.33 -64.55
N TRP A 204 14.98 11.00 -63.98
CA TRP A 204 14.39 11.78 -62.90
C TRP A 204 15.09 11.47 -61.59
N VAL A 205 15.52 12.52 -60.90
CA VAL A 205 16.21 12.45 -59.60
C VAL A 205 15.24 12.84 -58.50
N TRP A 206 15.12 11.98 -57.49
CA TRP A 206 14.29 12.17 -56.31
C TRP A 206 15.16 12.07 -55.06
N SER A 207 14.76 12.71 -53.97
CA SER A 207 15.50 12.64 -52.71
C SER A 207 14.55 12.65 -51.52
N GLU A 208 14.81 11.75 -50.59
CA GLU A 208 14.16 11.70 -49.29
C GLU A 208 15.17 11.88 -48.18
N PHE A 209 14.73 12.56 -47.13
CA PHE A 209 15.54 12.83 -45.95
C PHE A 209 14.88 12.19 -44.74
N GLY A 210 15.68 11.44 -43.99
CA GLY A 210 15.30 10.82 -42.74
C GLY A 210 16.26 11.23 -41.64
N SER A 211 15.87 10.96 -40.41
CA SER A 211 16.73 11.16 -39.26
C SER A 211 16.46 10.07 -38.24
N ALA A 212 17.52 9.63 -37.56
CA ALA A 212 17.45 8.57 -36.59
C ALA A 212 18.44 8.78 -35.45
N ARG A 213 18.12 8.21 -34.28
CA ARG A 213 19.00 8.30 -33.11
C ARG A 213 20.19 7.34 -33.17
N THR A 214 20.03 6.24 -33.90
CA THR A 214 21.04 5.19 -34.05
C THR A 214 21.22 4.85 -35.52
N VAL A 215 22.38 4.30 -35.87
CA VAL A 215 22.63 3.79 -37.23
C VAL A 215 21.61 2.70 -37.59
N ASP A 216 21.19 1.89 -36.62
CA ASP A 216 20.14 0.88 -36.81
C ASP A 216 18.78 1.49 -37.14
N GLY A 217 18.43 2.60 -36.47
CA GLY A 217 17.19 3.33 -36.78
C GLY A 217 17.24 3.95 -38.18
N ALA A 218 18.40 4.46 -38.58
CA ALA A 218 18.64 4.96 -39.94
C ALA A 218 18.48 3.81 -40.95
N ALA A 219 19.05 2.65 -40.68
CA ALA A 219 18.93 1.47 -41.53
C ALA A 219 17.49 0.95 -41.64
N ALA A 220 16.73 0.95 -40.54
CA ALA A 220 15.33 0.58 -40.56
C ALA A 220 14.49 1.55 -41.40
N TRP A 221 14.74 2.85 -41.29
CA TRP A 221 14.07 3.87 -42.09
C TRP A 221 14.36 3.68 -43.60
N VAL A 222 15.62 3.44 -43.96
CA VAL A 222 16.00 3.15 -45.36
C VAL A 222 15.29 1.91 -45.87
N ASN A 223 15.33 0.81 -45.11
CA ASN A 223 14.73 -0.46 -45.54
C ASN A 223 13.22 -0.33 -45.74
N ASP A 224 12.54 0.42 -44.87
CA ASP A 224 11.11 0.68 -44.99
C ASP A 224 10.76 1.55 -46.21
N ASN A 225 11.56 2.58 -46.53
CA ASN A 225 11.35 3.35 -47.76
C ASN A 225 11.69 2.54 -49.02
N VAL A 226 12.74 1.72 -48.99
CA VAL A 226 13.05 0.78 -50.09
C VAL A 226 11.92 -0.23 -50.29
N ALA A 227 11.30 -0.72 -49.21
CA ALA A 227 10.18 -1.65 -49.31
C ALA A 227 8.86 -1.01 -49.78
N ARG A 228 8.61 0.25 -49.43
CA ARG A 228 7.37 0.97 -49.76
C ARG A 228 7.37 1.60 -51.15
N SER A 229 8.53 1.87 -51.73
CA SER A 229 8.63 2.49 -53.06
C SER A 229 8.51 1.46 -54.18
N ASP A 230 7.78 1.83 -55.23
CA ASP A 230 7.72 1.07 -56.48
C ASP A 230 8.93 1.45 -57.36
N TRP A 231 9.89 0.53 -57.47
CA TRP A 231 11.12 0.75 -58.23
C TRP A 231 10.94 0.31 -59.68
N MET A 232 11.36 1.16 -60.63
CA MET A 232 11.51 0.75 -62.03
C MET A 232 12.78 -0.11 -62.18
N SER A 233 12.79 -1.03 -63.15
CA SER A 233 14.01 -1.74 -63.55
C SER A 233 15.10 -0.72 -63.88
N ASP A 234 16.33 -0.94 -63.41
CA ASP A 234 17.48 -0.05 -63.60
C ASP A 234 17.45 1.26 -62.78
N THR A 235 16.59 1.37 -61.76
CA THR A 235 16.67 2.49 -60.81
C THR A 235 17.93 2.36 -59.95
N THR A 236 18.73 3.41 -59.86
CA THR A 236 19.91 3.44 -58.99
C THR A 236 19.65 4.33 -57.78
N VAL A 237 19.96 3.84 -56.59
CA VAL A 237 19.88 4.58 -55.31
C VAL A 237 21.29 4.91 -54.85
N GLU A 238 21.47 6.13 -54.37
CA GLU A 238 22.62 6.59 -53.60
C GLU A 238 22.15 6.89 -52.17
N LEU A 239 22.76 6.22 -51.20
CA LEU A 239 22.46 6.36 -49.78
C LEU A 239 23.62 7.01 -49.06
N ASN A 240 23.30 7.99 -48.21
CA ASN A 240 24.25 8.65 -47.34
C ASN A 240 23.69 8.74 -45.90
N ILE A 241 24.42 8.18 -44.93
CA ILE A 241 24.13 8.33 -43.50
C ILE A 241 25.26 9.13 -42.86
N THR A 242 24.94 10.32 -42.34
CA THR A 242 25.90 11.24 -41.72
C THR A 242 25.61 11.37 -40.23
N ASP A 243 26.65 11.37 -39.39
CA ASP A 243 26.52 11.68 -37.97
C ASP A 243 26.46 13.21 -37.80
N THR A 244 25.35 13.74 -37.32
CA THR A 244 25.13 15.18 -37.10
C THR A 244 26.05 15.78 -36.04
N THR A 245 26.76 14.93 -35.27
CA THR A 245 27.78 15.37 -34.30
C THR A 245 29.19 15.36 -34.87
N ASP A 246 29.41 14.73 -36.02
CA ASP A 246 30.71 14.57 -36.68
C ASP A 246 30.54 14.76 -38.20
N GLU A 247 30.55 16.02 -38.63
CA GLU A 247 30.32 16.41 -40.03
C GLU A 247 31.51 16.07 -40.97
N SER A 248 32.59 15.47 -40.46
CA SER A 248 33.84 15.31 -41.20
C SER A 248 33.79 14.26 -42.31
N ALA A 249 32.89 13.27 -42.22
CA ALA A 249 32.61 12.30 -43.27
C ALA A 249 31.28 11.55 -43.04
N PRO A 250 30.60 11.08 -44.11
CA PRO A 250 29.46 10.19 -43.96
C PRO A 250 29.90 8.88 -43.29
N ARG A 251 29.14 8.43 -42.29
CA ARG A 251 29.39 7.18 -41.57
C ARG A 251 29.17 5.96 -42.47
N TYR A 252 28.25 6.09 -43.41
CA TYR A 252 27.96 5.08 -44.42
C TYR A 252 27.59 5.79 -45.72
N ARG A 253 28.18 5.35 -46.83
CA ARG A 253 27.81 5.76 -48.18
C ARG A 253 27.84 4.54 -49.07
N ASP A 254 26.78 4.34 -49.82
CA ASP A 254 26.65 3.23 -50.77
C ASP A 254 25.80 3.66 -51.96
N GLY A 255 25.95 2.98 -53.08
CA GLY A 255 25.21 3.29 -54.29
C GLY A 255 25.07 2.07 -55.20
N GLY A 256 23.86 1.83 -55.71
CA GLY A 256 23.57 0.64 -56.50
C GLY A 256 22.07 0.41 -56.68
N GLU A 257 21.67 -0.83 -56.93
CA GLU A 257 20.25 -1.18 -56.96
C GLU A 257 19.63 -1.05 -55.55
N PRO A 258 18.36 -0.60 -55.43
CA PRO A 258 17.73 -0.34 -54.14
C PRO A 258 17.84 -1.51 -53.14
N ARG A 259 17.68 -2.75 -53.63
CA ARG A 259 17.76 -3.96 -52.81
C ARG A 259 19.18 -4.25 -52.34
N GLU A 260 20.17 -4.08 -53.22
CA GLU A 260 21.59 -4.29 -52.89
C GLU A 260 22.06 -3.28 -51.82
N VAL A 261 21.69 -2.00 -51.98
CA VAL A 261 22.01 -0.95 -51.01
C VAL A 261 21.37 -1.23 -49.64
N ALA A 262 20.12 -1.73 -49.60
CA ALA A 262 19.47 -2.12 -48.35
C ALA A 262 20.14 -3.36 -47.71
N GLU A 263 20.54 -4.35 -48.49
CA GLU A 263 21.24 -5.55 -48.01
C GLU A 263 22.63 -5.21 -47.44
N ASN A 264 23.43 -4.43 -48.17
CA ASN A 264 24.75 -3.97 -47.72
C ASN A 264 24.66 -3.18 -46.42
N LEU A 265 23.62 -2.34 -46.27
CA LEU A 265 23.38 -1.58 -45.05
C LEU A 265 23.01 -2.47 -43.85
N LEU A 266 22.23 -3.53 -44.07
CA LEU A 266 21.90 -4.52 -43.03
C LEU A 266 23.13 -5.31 -42.58
N ASP A 267 24.04 -5.61 -43.51
CA ASP A 267 25.30 -6.28 -43.21
C ASP A 267 26.27 -5.33 -42.47
N TYR A 268 26.39 -4.08 -42.91
CA TYR A 268 27.19 -3.05 -42.24
C TYR A 268 26.74 -2.81 -40.79
N THR A 269 25.43 -2.73 -40.55
CA THR A 269 24.90 -2.56 -39.20
C THR A 269 24.95 -3.85 -38.38
N GLY A 270 25.19 -5.01 -38.98
CA GLY A 270 25.02 -6.32 -38.35
C GLY A 270 23.57 -6.61 -37.94
N ALA A 271 22.60 -5.88 -38.51
CA ALA A 271 21.18 -6.05 -38.22
C ALA A 271 20.69 -7.43 -38.67
N ARG A 272 21.26 -7.97 -39.77
CA ARG A 272 20.99 -9.32 -40.26
C ARG A 272 21.36 -10.40 -39.23
N ASP A 273 22.55 -10.32 -38.66
CA ASP A 273 23.00 -11.23 -37.59
C ASP A 273 22.14 -11.11 -36.34
N ARG A 274 21.72 -9.89 -35.98
CA ARG A 274 20.81 -9.67 -34.84
C ARG A 274 19.42 -10.24 -35.09
N ALA A 275 18.89 -10.11 -36.31
CA ALA A 275 17.63 -10.72 -36.72
C ALA A 275 17.73 -12.25 -36.68
N ALA A 276 18.79 -12.83 -37.25
CA ALA A 276 19.03 -14.27 -37.19
C ALA A 276 19.15 -14.80 -35.74
N ARG A 277 19.84 -14.07 -34.84
CA ARG A 277 19.88 -14.41 -33.41
C ARG A 277 18.51 -14.29 -32.74
N ARG A 278 17.69 -13.31 -33.14
CA ARG A 278 16.32 -13.13 -32.64
C ARG A 278 15.43 -14.29 -33.07
N ASP A 279 15.53 -14.72 -34.32
CA ASP A 279 14.75 -15.83 -34.86
C ASP A 279 15.20 -17.16 -34.25
N ALA A 280 16.52 -17.37 -34.09
CA ALA A 280 17.06 -18.52 -33.37
C ALA A 280 16.59 -18.53 -31.90
N ALA A 281 16.55 -17.37 -31.24
CA ALA A 281 15.99 -17.25 -29.88
C ALA A 281 14.48 -17.51 -29.84
N ALA A 282 13.73 -17.07 -30.85
CA ALA A 282 12.30 -17.33 -30.97
C ALA A 282 12.02 -18.83 -31.21
N GLN A 283 12.83 -19.50 -32.03
CA GLN A 283 12.78 -20.95 -32.22
C GLN A 283 13.16 -21.70 -30.94
N ALA A 284 14.20 -21.26 -30.22
CA ALA A 284 14.59 -21.85 -28.92
C ALA A 284 13.52 -21.67 -27.83
N ALA A 285 12.69 -20.62 -27.94
CA ALA A 285 11.55 -20.38 -27.05
C ALA A 285 10.30 -21.22 -27.43
N GLN A 286 10.25 -21.77 -28.64
CA GLN A 286 9.06 -22.45 -29.13
C GLN A 286 8.82 -23.75 -28.35
N GLY A 287 7.67 -23.82 -27.68
CA GLY A 287 7.27 -24.96 -26.84
C GLY A 287 7.64 -24.83 -25.37
N ARG A 288 8.50 -23.87 -24.99
CA ARG A 288 8.92 -23.67 -23.60
C ARG A 288 7.99 -22.70 -22.89
N ARG A 289 7.61 -23.03 -21.65
CA ARG A 289 6.65 -22.25 -20.86
C ARG A 289 7.28 -21.04 -20.16
N TRP A 290 8.52 -21.15 -19.71
CA TRP A 290 9.16 -20.16 -18.87
C TRP A 290 10.32 -19.46 -19.58
N THR A 291 10.36 -18.14 -19.49
CA THR A 291 11.48 -17.33 -19.98
C THR A 291 12.12 -16.57 -18.83
N SER A 292 13.43 -16.74 -18.67
CA SER A 292 14.23 -16.07 -17.65
C SER A 292 15.17 -15.06 -18.31
N VAL A 293 15.29 -13.88 -17.71
CA VAL A 293 16.15 -12.80 -18.22
C VAL A 293 16.96 -12.22 -17.06
N VAL A 294 18.29 -12.26 -17.17
CA VAL A 294 19.22 -11.65 -16.22
C VAL A 294 19.92 -10.48 -16.89
N ARG A 295 19.77 -9.27 -16.33
CA ARG A 295 20.45 -8.06 -16.78
C ARG A 295 21.50 -7.65 -15.75
N TYR A 296 22.70 -7.34 -16.21
CA TYR A 296 23.82 -6.96 -15.35
C TYR A 296 24.75 -5.96 -16.06
N HIS A 297 25.53 -5.20 -15.29
CA HIS A 297 26.59 -4.34 -15.83
C HIS A 297 27.94 -5.08 -15.78
N ALA A 298 28.78 -4.87 -16.79
CA ALA A 298 30.13 -5.46 -16.80
C ALA A 298 31.04 -4.78 -15.75
N PRO A 299 31.96 -5.52 -15.10
CA PRO A 299 32.92 -4.95 -14.16
C PRO A 299 33.83 -3.90 -14.84
N GLY A 300 34.18 -2.85 -14.11
CA GLY A 300 35.02 -1.74 -14.60
C GLY A 300 34.31 -0.59 -15.32
N ASP A 301 33.01 -0.70 -15.58
CA ASP A 301 32.28 0.23 -16.47
C ASP A 301 31.07 0.88 -15.80
N LEU A 302 31.27 1.47 -14.61
CA LEU A 302 30.21 2.23 -13.90
C LEU A 302 29.71 3.46 -14.69
N ALA A 303 30.45 3.87 -15.72
CA ALA A 303 30.09 4.97 -16.62
C ALA A 303 29.41 4.50 -17.93
N ALA A 304 29.37 3.20 -18.23
CA ALA A 304 28.82 2.72 -19.49
C ALA A 304 27.35 2.32 -19.38
N GLU A 305 26.55 2.94 -20.24
CA GLU A 305 25.17 2.59 -20.61
C GLU A 305 25.02 1.14 -21.14
N GLN A 306 26.07 0.30 -21.11
CA GLN A 306 26.08 -1.05 -21.65
C GLN A 306 25.63 -2.09 -20.62
N SER A 307 24.31 -2.23 -20.48
CA SER A 307 23.74 -3.40 -19.82
C SER A 307 23.92 -4.66 -20.68
N ARG A 308 24.45 -5.73 -20.11
CA ARG A 308 24.44 -7.07 -20.72
C ARG A 308 23.17 -7.81 -20.31
N VAL A 309 22.65 -8.63 -21.21
CA VAL A 309 21.42 -9.39 -21.00
C VAL A 309 21.67 -10.85 -21.34
N ALA A 310 21.53 -11.73 -20.35
CA ALA A 310 21.46 -13.17 -20.54
C ALA A 310 19.99 -13.60 -20.56
N ARG A 311 19.62 -14.52 -21.46
CA ARG A 311 18.26 -15.09 -21.54
C ARG A 311 18.32 -16.61 -21.57
N GLY A 312 17.45 -17.25 -20.80
CA GLY A 312 17.26 -18.69 -20.76
C GLY A 312 15.79 -19.04 -20.96
N PHE A 313 15.53 -20.12 -21.69
CA PHE A 313 14.18 -20.62 -21.99
C PHE A 313 14.02 -22.01 -21.39
N HIS A 314 12.92 -22.26 -20.68
CA HIS A 314 12.78 -23.43 -19.81
C HIS A 314 11.37 -24.01 -19.89
N ASP A 315 11.26 -25.33 -19.79
CA ASP A 315 9.96 -26.02 -19.76
C ASP A 315 9.31 -25.90 -18.37
N GLU A 316 10.12 -25.92 -17.32
CA GLU A 316 9.70 -25.88 -15.93
C GLU A 316 10.18 -24.62 -15.22
N ARG A 317 9.37 -24.14 -14.27
CA ARG A 317 9.68 -22.96 -13.43
C ARG A 317 10.97 -23.15 -12.65
N ASP A 318 11.19 -24.36 -12.11
CA ASP A 318 12.36 -24.66 -11.29
C ASP A 318 13.66 -24.75 -12.11
N ALA A 319 13.58 -25.19 -13.37
CA ALA A 319 14.71 -25.13 -14.30
C ALA A 319 15.09 -23.66 -14.57
N ALA A 320 14.10 -22.78 -14.68
CA ALA A 320 14.34 -21.35 -14.85
C ALA A 320 14.95 -20.69 -13.61
N ALA A 321 14.46 -21.02 -12.40
CA ALA A 321 15.00 -20.52 -11.15
C ALA A 321 16.46 -20.97 -10.95
N ARG A 322 16.77 -22.25 -11.19
CA ARG A 322 18.14 -22.79 -11.15
C ARG A 322 19.05 -22.10 -12.16
N TRP A 323 18.60 -21.94 -13.40
CA TRP A 323 19.38 -21.25 -14.41
C TRP A 323 19.70 -19.81 -14.03
N VAL A 324 18.75 -19.06 -13.46
CA VAL A 324 19.01 -17.70 -12.97
C VAL A 324 20.01 -17.71 -11.82
N HIS A 325 19.84 -18.63 -10.86
CA HIS A 325 20.74 -18.79 -9.73
C HIS A 325 22.19 -19.06 -10.20
N ASP A 326 22.39 -20.07 -11.03
CA ASP A 326 23.69 -20.45 -11.59
C ASP A 326 24.28 -19.33 -12.45
N THR A 327 23.45 -18.68 -13.27
CA THR A 327 23.88 -17.54 -14.09
C THR A 327 24.40 -16.44 -13.19
N VAL A 328 23.60 -15.96 -12.21
CA VAL A 328 24.01 -14.87 -11.31
C VAL A 328 25.23 -15.24 -10.47
N GLN A 329 25.37 -16.50 -10.06
CA GLN A 329 26.53 -16.98 -9.31
C GLN A 329 27.80 -17.08 -10.16
N SER A 330 27.68 -17.48 -11.44
CA SER A 330 28.80 -17.59 -12.38
C SER A 330 29.30 -16.26 -12.92
N LEU A 331 28.52 -15.19 -12.74
CA LEU A 331 28.89 -13.86 -13.18
C LEU A 331 30.05 -13.33 -12.32
N GLU A 332 31.25 -13.27 -12.89
CA GLU A 332 32.40 -12.57 -12.33
C GLU A 332 32.14 -11.06 -12.33
N ILE A 333 31.37 -10.57 -11.37
CA ILE A 333 30.98 -9.16 -11.26
C ILE A 333 31.51 -8.57 -9.96
N GLU A 334 31.94 -7.31 -10.02
CA GLU A 334 32.27 -6.53 -8.83
C GLU A 334 31.12 -6.53 -7.80
N PRO A 335 31.39 -6.69 -6.48
CA PRO A 335 30.36 -6.78 -5.44
C PRO A 335 29.36 -5.62 -5.35
N ARG A 336 29.63 -4.50 -6.04
CA ARG A 336 28.79 -3.29 -6.05
C ARG A 336 27.85 -3.20 -7.24
N THR A 337 27.94 -4.10 -8.20
CA THR A 337 27.11 -4.05 -9.40
C THR A 337 25.70 -4.50 -9.11
N ARG A 338 24.72 -3.82 -9.73
CA ARG A 338 23.32 -4.22 -9.68
C ARG A 338 23.02 -5.26 -10.75
N VAL A 339 22.32 -6.31 -10.33
CA VAL A 339 21.76 -7.35 -11.19
C VAL A 339 20.25 -7.30 -11.06
N SER A 340 19.54 -7.50 -12.16
CA SER A 340 18.10 -7.75 -12.15
C SER A 340 17.80 -9.04 -12.89
N ALA A 341 16.98 -9.89 -12.30
CA ALA A 341 16.48 -11.11 -12.89
C ALA A 341 14.95 -11.03 -12.98
N THR A 342 14.41 -11.47 -14.11
CA THR A 342 12.95 -11.58 -14.29
C THR A 342 12.59 -12.95 -14.83
N LEU A 343 11.47 -13.49 -14.35
CA LEU A 343 10.90 -14.75 -14.80
C LEU A 343 9.52 -14.49 -15.38
N TRP A 344 9.28 -14.98 -16.58
CA TRP A 344 8.07 -14.77 -17.37
C TRP A 344 7.43 -16.12 -17.67
N ASP A 345 6.13 -16.24 -17.43
CA ASP A 345 5.31 -17.30 -18.04
C ASP A 345 4.97 -16.87 -19.48
N LYS A 346 4.93 -17.81 -20.42
CA LYS A 346 4.81 -17.58 -21.88
C LYS A 346 3.60 -16.72 -22.25
N ASP A 347 2.52 -16.85 -21.49
CA ASP A 347 1.26 -16.16 -21.75
C ASP A 347 1.05 -14.94 -20.84
N ALA A 348 2.00 -14.61 -19.97
CA ALA A 348 1.87 -13.52 -19.00
C ALA A 348 2.31 -12.17 -19.58
N VAL A 349 1.44 -11.16 -19.43
CA VAL A 349 1.72 -9.76 -19.81
C VAL A 349 2.74 -9.10 -18.85
N GLN A 350 2.86 -9.63 -17.64
CA GLN A 350 3.79 -9.17 -16.61
C GLN A 350 4.70 -10.32 -16.17
N PRO A 351 5.94 -10.05 -15.72
CA PRO A 351 6.80 -11.09 -15.19
C PRO A 351 6.15 -11.70 -13.94
N ALA A 352 6.16 -13.03 -13.86
CA ALA A 352 5.70 -13.76 -12.69
C ALA A 352 6.56 -13.42 -11.46
N HIS A 353 7.87 -13.24 -11.67
CA HIS A 353 8.79 -12.83 -10.61
C HIS A 353 9.83 -11.82 -11.10
N ILE A 354 10.19 -10.89 -10.23
CA ILE A 354 11.26 -9.91 -10.43
C ILE A 354 12.14 -9.95 -9.18
N ALA A 355 13.44 -10.03 -9.38
CA ALA A 355 14.44 -9.87 -8.33
C ALA A 355 15.47 -8.83 -8.79
N ALA A 356 15.81 -7.86 -7.94
CA ALA A 356 16.78 -6.83 -8.30
C ALA A 356 17.58 -6.36 -7.08
N GLY A 357 18.90 -6.27 -7.21
CA GLY A 357 19.76 -5.93 -6.09
C GLY A 357 21.23 -6.25 -6.35
N ARG A 358 21.98 -6.49 -5.28
CA ARG A 358 23.32 -7.11 -5.40
C ARG A 358 23.16 -8.56 -5.84
N PRO A 359 24.20 -9.20 -6.42
CA PRO A 359 24.12 -10.61 -6.80
C PRO A 359 23.65 -11.53 -5.65
N SER A 360 24.10 -11.27 -4.42
CA SER A 360 23.65 -11.99 -3.21
C SER A 360 22.16 -11.83 -2.94
N ASP A 361 21.63 -10.62 -3.09
CA ASP A 361 20.23 -10.30 -2.82
C ASP A 361 19.32 -10.97 -3.85
N VAL A 362 19.74 -10.94 -5.13
CA VAL A 362 19.03 -11.61 -6.23
C VAL A 362 19.06 -13.13 -6.05
N ILE A 363 20.21 -13.71 -5.68
CA ILE A 363 20.33 -15.14 -5.39
C ILE A 363 19.40 -15.55 -4.25
N GLU A 364 19.35 -14.75 -3.19
CA GLU A 364 18.50 -15.04 -2.03
C GLU A 364 17.02 -14.91 -2.38
N GLU A 365 16.62 -13.87 -3.12
CA GLU A 365 15.24 -13.70 -3.55
C GLU A 365 14.78 -14.82 -4.49
N VAL A 366 15.64 -15.25 -5.43
CA VAL A 366 15.35 -16.40 -6.30
C VAL A 366 15.16 -17.67 -5.47
N ARG A 367 16.03 -17.92 -4.50
CA ARG A 367 15.92 -19.07 -3.58
C ARG A 367 14.66 -19.05 -2.72
N GLN A 368 14.16 -17.87 -2.35
CA GLN A 368 12.99 -17.77 -1.47
C GLN A 368 11.67 -17.81 -2.23
N ARG A 369 11.59 -17.18 -3.41
CA ARG A 369 10.31 -16.86 -4.06
C ARG A 369 10.08 -17.53 -5.41
N TRP A 370 11.12 -17.99 -6.07
CA TRP A 370 10.98 -18.45 -7.46
C TRP A 370 10.74 -19.95 -7.57
N HIS A 371 11.09 -20.71 -6.53
CA HIS A 371 10.79 -22.13 -6.43
C HIS A 371 9.30 -22.37 -6.19
N ARG A 372 8.81 -23.53 -6.65
CA ARG A 372 7.41 -23.92 -6.50
C ARG A 372 7.03 -24.16 -5.03
N TYR A 373 7.87 -24.85 -4.27
CA TYR A 373 7.57 -25.15 -2.86
C TYR A 373 8.33 -24.22 -1.94
N THR A 374 7.69 -23.79 -0.85
CA THR A 374 8.34 -23.01 0.20
C THR A 374 8.12 -23.72 1.53
N ALA A 375 9.20 -24.12 2.18
CA ALA A 375 9.17 -24.65 3.53
C ALA A 375 9.39 -23.51 4.54
N GLN A 376 8.63 -23.53 5.62
CA GLN A 376 8.74 -22.59 6.73
C GLN A 376 8.86 -23.37 8.03
N LEU A 377 9.81 -22.97 8.87
CA LEU A 377 10.04 -23.54 10.19
C LEU A 377 10.02 -22.40 11.21
N SER A 378 9.19 -22.53 12.25
CA SER A 378 9.06 -21.55 13.33
C SER A 378 9.30 -22.22 14.67
N TYR A 379 10.25 -21.71 15.46
CA TYR A 379 10.61 -22.28 16.76
C TYR A 379 11.15 -21.21 17.71
N VAL A 380 11.17 -21.49 19.02
CA VAL A 380 11.82 -20.64 20.02
C VAL A 380 13.15 -21.28 20.42
N PRO A 381 14.30 -20.65 20.09
CA PRO A 381 15.61 -21.17 20.48
C PRO A 381 15.77 -21.22 22.00
N GLU A 382 16.61 -22.14 22.48
CA GLU A 382 16.95 -22.20 23.91
C GLU A 382 17.51 -20.87 24.44
N GLY A 383 16.86 -20.29 25.46
CA GLY A 383 17.27 -19.02 26.07
C GLY A 383 16.87 -17.77 25.29
N ALA A 384 16.04 -17.87 24.26
CA ALA A 384 15.54 -16.73 23.49
C ALA A 384 14.08 -16.40 23.81
N ASP A 385 13.77 -15.11 23.98
CA ASP A 385 12.40 -14.63 24.24
C ASP A 385 11.54 -14.47 22.96
N ARG A 386 12.08 -14.84 21.79
CA ARG A 386 11.43 -14.60 20.49
C ARG A 386 11.51 -15.83 19.59
N ALA A 387 10.42 -16.10 18.90
CA ALA A 387 10.37 -17.10 17.85
C ALA A 387 11.28 -16.68 16.68
N VAL A 388 12.07 -17.63 16.19
CA VAL A 388 12.81 -17.57 14.95
C VAL A 388 11.94 -18.20 13.87
N HIS A 389 11.85 -17.53 12.73
CA HIS A 389 11.15 -18.00 11.55
C HIS A 389 12.16 -18.16 10.42
N GLU A 390 12.34 -19.39 9.96
CA GLU A 390 13.19 -19.72 8.83
C GLU A 390 12.31 -20.11 7.66
N THR A 391 12.70 -19.70 6.46
CA THR A 391 11.90 -19.96 5.26
C THR A 391 12.83 -20.22 4.09
N ARG A 392 12.56 -21.26 3.31
CA ARG A 392 13.40 -21.67 2.19
C ARG A 392 12.56 -22.25 1.04
N GLY A 393 12.90 -21.90 -0.20
CA GLY A 393 12.28 -22.47 -1.39
C GLY A 393 12.96 -23.76 -1.83
N HIS A 394 12.17 -24.69 -2.39
CA HIS A 394 12.58 -26.03 -2.80
C HIS A 394 11.89 -26.45 -4.10
N ASN A 395 12.53 -27.34 -4.85
CA ASN A 395 12.02 -27.80 -6.15
C ASN A 395 10.92 -28.87 -6.00
N SER A 396 10.81 -29.49 -4.83
CA SER A 396 9.81 -30.51 -4.54
C SER A 396 9.40 -30.50 -3.09
N GLU A 397 8.21 -31.04 -2.82
CA GLU A 397 7.72 -31.27 -1.46
C GLU A 397 8.65 -32.19 -0.66
N ALA A 398 9.29 -33.17 -1.31
CA ALA A 398 10.25 -34.07 -0.67
C ALA A 398 11.53 -33.33 -0.22
N GLU A 399 12.06 -32.44 -1.08
CA GLU A 399 13.22 -31.62 -0.75
C GLU A 399 12.92 -30.63 0.39
N SER A 400 11.69 -30.08 0.42
CA SER A 400 11.18 -29.29 1.54
C SER A 400 11.19 -30.09 2.84
N ALA A 401 10.67 -31.32 2.82
CA ALA A 401 10.64 -32.20 3.99
C ALA A 401 12.05 -32.57 4.49
N ASP A 402 12.98 -32.87 3.57
CA ASP A 402 14.38 -33.15 3.90
C ASP A 402 15.11 -31.94 4.49
N TRP A 403 14.78 -30.72 4.05
CA TRP A 403 15.32 -29.50 4.65
C TRP A 403 14.77 -29.27 6.05
N VAL A 404 13.44 -29.32 6.23
CA VAL A 404 12.82 -29.16 7.56
C VAL A 404 13.39 -30.18 8.55
N ARG A 405 13.56 -31.45 8.14
CA ARG A 405 14.11 -32.49 9.02
C ARG A 405 15.54 -32.17 9.48
N ARG A 406 16.39 -31.67 8.58
CA ARG A 406 17.77 -31.30 8.88
C ARG A 406 17.86 -30.08 9.81
N GLU A 407 16.99 -29.08 9.60
CA GLU A 407 16.95 -27.93 10.51
C GLU A 407 16.44 -28.34 11.89
N LEU A 408 15.42 -29.20 11.97
CA LEU A 408 14.97 -29.76 13.25
C LEU A 408 16.09 -30.49 14.01
N ASP A 409 17.01 -31.18 13.31
CA ASP A 409 18.18 -31.82 13.94
C ASP A 409 19.25 -30.81 14.37
N ALA A 410 19.38 -29.68 13.67
CA ALA A 410 20.39 -28.66 13.92
C ALA A 410 20.00 -27.70 15.06
N VAL A 411 18.70 -27.51 15.30
CA VAL A 411 18.18 -26.53 16.25
C VAL A 411 18.12 -27.09 17.67
N GLY A 412 18.79 -26.41 18.60
CA GLY A 412 18.56 -26.56 20.05
C GLY A 412 17.32 -25.81 20.50
N VAL A 413 16.22 -26.53 20.71
CA VAL A 413 14.93 -25.96 21.18
C VAL A 413 14.80 -26.15 22.69
N GLU A 414 14.31 -25.11 23.41
CA GLU A 414 14.06 -25.25 24.86
C GLU A 414 13.01 -26.34 25.13
N PRO A 415 13.23 -27.25 26.09
CA PRO A 415 12.23 -28.25 26.47
C PRO A 415 10.85 -27.61 26.72
N GLY A 416 9.81 -28.14 26.06
CA GLY A 416 8.44 -27.62 26.13
C GLY A 416 8.08 -26.53 25.12
N SER A 417 9.03 -26.06 24.30
CA SER A 417 8.71 -25.12 23.22
C SER A 417 8.01 -25.82 22.06
N ARG A 418 7.02 -25.12 21.48
CA ARG A 418 6.32 -25.57 20.28
C ARG A 418 7.12 -25.19 19.04
N VAL A 419 7.23 -26.14 18.13
CA VAL A 419 7.76 -25.96 16.80
C VAL A 419 6.60 -26.06 15.82
N GLU A 420 6.59 -25.19 14.82
CA GLU A 420 5.65 -25.22 13.71
C GLU A 420 6.43 -25.39 12.41
N ALA A 421 6.10 -26.41 11.63
CA ALA A 421 6.62 -26.64 10.30
C ALA A 421 5.49 -26.60 9.28
N SER A 422 5.66 -25.82 8.21
CA SER A 422 4.70 -25.75 7.11
C SER A 422 5.40 -25.82 5.76
N VAL A 423 4.76 -26.47 4.78
CA VAL A 423 5.22 -26.53 3.38
C VAL A 423 4.10 -26.00 2.49
N TYR A 424 4.39 -24.96 1.71
CA TYR A 424 3.46 -24.31 0.80
C TYR A 424 3.77 -24.72 -0.64
N ASP A 425 2.73 -24.87 -1.48
CA ASP A 425 2.85 -24.95 -2.94
C ASP A 425 2.43 -23.61 -3.52
N GLY A 426 3.37 -22.89 -4.09
CA GLY A 426 3.18 -21.55 -4.66
C GLY A 426 2.27 -21.53 -5.89
N ASP A 427 1.93 -22.69 -6.46
CA ASP A 427 0.94 -22.80 -7.54
C ASP A 427 -0.49 -22.92 -7.02
N ARG A 428 -0.70 -23.16 -5.71
CA ARG A 428 -2.01 -23.13 -5.07
C ARG A 428 -2.40 -21.70 -4.68
N SER A 429 -3.56 -21.25 -5.13
CA SER A 429 -4.10 -19.91 -4.86
C SER A 429 -4.51 -19.67 -3.40
N ASP A 430 -4.67 -20.74 -2.64
CA ASP A 430 -5.41 -20.83 -1.40
C ASP A 430 -4.57 -20.44 -0.17
N TYR A 431 -3.26 -20.19 -0.34
CA TYR A 431 -2.28 -19.97 0.75
C TYR A 431 -2.30 -21.04 1.85
N GLU A 432 -3.04 -22.14 1.66
CA GLU A 432 -3.12 -23.25 2.59
C GLU A 432 -1.88 -24.13 2.39
N PRO A 433 -1.11 -24.40 3.46
CA PRO A 433 0.06 -25.24 3.33
C PRO A 433 -0.36 -26.66 2.92
N VAL A 434 0.40 -27.25 2.00
CA VAL A 434 0.24 -28.67 1.59
C VAL A 434 0.51 -29.60 2.77
N PHE A 435 1.40 -29.18 3.68
CA PHE A 435 1.70 -29.87 4.91
C PHE A 435 1.85 -28.86 6.06
N ARG A 436 1.25 -29.16 7.22
CA ARG A 436 1.41 -28.37 8.45
C ARG A 436 1.47 -29.30 9.66
N ALA A 437 2.49 -29.10 10.48
CA ALA A 437 2.70 -29.79 11.74
C ALA A 437 3.01 -28.75 12.83
N GLU A 438 2.34 -28.84 13.98
CA GLU A 438 2.62 -28.00 15.16
C GLU A 438 2.68 -28.89 16.40
N GLY A 439 3.77 -28.82 17.15
CA GLY A 439 3.91 -29.63 18.36
C GLY A 439 5.30 -29.57 18.98
N PRO A 440 5.58 -30.45 19.95
CA PRO A 440 6.94 -30.68 20.43
C PRO A 440 7.86 -31.12 19.29
N ILE A 441 9.15 -30.78 19.37
CA ILE A 441 10.13 -31.05 18.30
C ILE A 441 10.11 -32.52 17.84
N GLY A 442 9.99 -33.48 18.75
CA GLY A 442 9.93 -34.91 18.43
C GLY A 442 8.68 -35.29 17.63
N MET A 443 7.51 -34.73 17.97
CA MET A 443 6.27 -34.98 17.23
C MET A 443 6.35 -34.41 15.81
N VAL A 444 6.86 -33.18 15.66
CA VAL A 444 7.01 -32.55 14.34
C VAL A 444 8.04 -33.31 13.49
N ALA A 445 9.13 -33.78 14.09
CA ALA A 445 10.12 -34.62 13.41
C ALA A 445 9.50 -35.94 12.91
N ASP A 446 8.71 -36.62 13.74
CA ASP A 446 8.00 -37.86 13.36
C ASP A 446 7.00 -37.60 12.22
N GLU A 447 6.25 -36.50 12.25
CA GLU A 447 5.32 -36.13 11.17
C GLU A 447 6.04 -35.82 9.85
N ILE A 448 7.20 -35.16 9.91
CA ILE A 448 8.04 -34.93 8.75
C ILE A 448 8.64 -36.23 8.21
N ASP A 449 9.07 -37.16 9.08
CA ASP A 449 9.59 -38.46 8.64
C ASP A 449 8.48 -39.34 8.01
N MET A 450 7.23 -39.23 8.48
CA MET A 450 6.07 -39.83 7.79
C MET A 450 5.84 -39.21 6.40
N LEU A 451 5.93 -37.88 6.27
CA LEU A 451 5.80 -37.21 4.98
C LEU A 451 6.89 -37.68 4.00
N ARG A 452 8.14 -37.81 4.48
CA ARG A 452 9.28 -38.33 3.70
C ARG A 452 9.04 -39.78 3.25
N ALA A 453 8.54 -40.64 4.14
CA ALA A 453 8.21 -42.03 3.82
C ALA A 453 7.07 -42.13 2.79
N GLN A 454 6.06 -41.26 2.86
CA GLN A 454 4.96 -41.20 1.90
C GLN A 454 5.46 -40.85 0.49
N HIS A 455 6.39 -39.89 0.38
CA HIS A 455 7.02 -39.53 -0.90
C HIS A 455 7.92 -40.63 -1.45
N GLN A 456 8.67 -41.32 -0.59
CA GLN A 456 9.46 -42.49 -0.99
C GLN A 456 8.58 -43.62 -1.54
N HIS A 457 7.44 -43.90 -0.89
CA HIS A 457 6.49 -44.91 -1.36
C HIS A 457 5.78 -44.56 -2.68
N ARG A 458 5.55 -43.27 -2.96
CA ARG A 458 4.98 -42.83 -4.26
C ARG A 458 5.95 -42.98 -5.42
N ASN A 459 7.25 -42.86 -5.16
CA ASN A 459 8.29 -42.87 -6.17
C ASN A 459 8.89 -44.26 -6.45
N ASP A 460 8.34 -45.33 -5.85
CA ASP A 460 8.90 -46.69 -5.93
C ASP A 460 8.24 -47.52 -7.06
N PRO A 461 8.90 -47.69 -8.23
CA PRO A 461 8.29 -48.28 -9.43
C PRO A 461 8.06 -49.81 -9.36
N GLN A 462 8.60 -50.50 -8.35
CA GLN A 462 8.52 -51.96 -8.23
C GLN A 462 7.15 -52.46 -7.74
N ARG A 463 6.37 -51.65 -7.02
CA ARG A 463 5.06 -52.07 -6.49
C ARG A 463 3.93 -51.98 -7.51
N ALA A 464 4.04 -51.07 -8.49
CA ALA A 464 3.06 -50.92 -9.57
C ALA A 464 3.03 -52.11 -10.56
N ARG A 465 4.05 -52.98 -10.56
CA ARG A 465 4.14 -54.16 -11.44
C ARG A 465 3.68 -55.48 -10.80
N SER A 466 3.30 -55.49 -9.52
CA SER A 466 3.05 -56.75 -8.79
C SER A 466 1.56 -57.07 -8.55
N THR A 467 0.63 -56.29 -9.13
CA THR A 467 -0.81 -56.53 -9.04
C THR A 467 -1.40 -56.90 -10.40
N GLU A 468 -1.00 -58.05 -10.94
CA GLU A 468 -1.79 -58.78 -11.94
C GLU A 468 -2.44 -59.99 -11.25
N PRO A 469 -3.78 -60.10 -11.22
CA PRO A 469 -4.45 -61.23 -10.56
C PRO A 469 -4.56 -62.43 -11.52
N PRO A 470 -4.33 -63.68 -11.05
CA PRO A 470 -4.73 -64.86 -11.80
C PRO A 470 -6.22 -65.16 -11.58
N ASP A 471 -6.83 -65.69 -12.62
CA ASP A 471 -8.22 -66.10 -12.77
C ASP A 471 -8.53 -67.33 -11.90
N VAL A 472 -9.39 -67.20 -10.88
CA VAL A 472 -9.96 -68.32 -10.12
C VAL A 472 -11.33 -67.99 -9.52
N GLY A 473 -12.16 -69.03 -9.44
CA GLY A 473 -13.62 -68.97 -9.36
C GLY A 473 -14.25 -68.35 -8.11
N VAL A 474 -15.58 -68.27 -8.16
CA VAL A 474 -16.45 -67.41 -7.34
C VAL A 474 -16.35 -67.64 -5.81
N ASP A 475 -15.88 -68.80 -5.35
CA ASP A 475 -15.66 -69.08 -3.92
C ASP A 475 -14.29 -68.58 -3.40
N ASP A 476 -13.24 -68.61 -4.23
CA ASP A 476 -11.91 -68.04 -3.91
C ASP A 476 -11.94 -66.51 -3.95
N SER A 477 -12.84 -65.91 -4.72
CA SER A 477 -13.04 -64.46 -4.75
C SER A 477 -13.53 -63.92 -3.40
N ARG A 478 -14.38 -64.67 -2.68
CA ARG A 478 -14.84 -64.28 -1.34
C ARG A 478 -13.75 -64.47 -0.28
N ILE A 479 -12.96 -65.53 -0.39
CA ILE A 479 -11.82 -65.77 0.52
C ILE A 479 -10.74 -64.72 0.28
N ALA A 480 -10.41 -64.40 -0.97
CA ALA A 480 -9.45 -63.34 -1.32
C ALA A 480 -9.94 -61.95 -0.89
N GLU A 481 -11.25 -61.67 -0.96
CA GLU A 481 -11.84 -60.42 -0.46
C GLU A 481 -11.73 -60.34 1.08
N VAL A 482 -12.01 -61.44 1.78
CA VAL A 482 -11.85 -61.51 3.25
C VAL A 482 -10.37 -61.41 3.64
N GLU A 483 -9.45 -62.01 2.89
CA GLU A 483 -8.01 -61.88 3.10
C GLU A 483 -7.53 -60.45 2.89
N ARG A 484 -8.02 -59.76 1.84
CA ARG A 484 -7.75 -58.33 1.61
C ARG A 484 -8.29 -57.47 2.75
N GLN A 485 -9.54 -57.71 3.17
CA GLN A 485 -10.14 -57.00 4.29
C GLN A 485 -9.37 -57.25 5.60
N LEU A 486 -8.89 -58.47 5.84
CA LEU A 486 -8.05 -58.78 7.01
C LEU A 486 -6.68 -58.11 6.93
N THR A 487 -6.06 -58.02 5.76
CA THR A 487 -4.80 -57.28 5.59
C THR A 487 -4.98 -55.77 5.75
N ASP A 488 -6.08 -55.21 5.27
CA ASP A 488 -6.40 -53.79 5.45
C ASP A 488 -6.71 -53.48 6.92
N MET A 489 -7.49 -54.34 7.60
CA MET A 489 -7.74 -54.23 9.03
C MET A 489 -6.47 -54.40 9.87
N ALA A 490 -5.54 -55.27 9.45
CA ALA A 490 -4.24 -55.43 10.10
C ALA A 490 -3.38 -54.17 9.92
N ALA A 491 -3.35 -53.60 8.71
CA ALA A 491 -2.62 -52.36 8.43
C ALA A 491 -3.21 -51.17 9.22
N ASP A 492 -4.54 -51.08 9.32
CA ASP A 492 -5.20 -50.04 10.11
C ASP A 492 -5.01 -50.24 11.61
N ARG A 493 -5.00 -51.47 12.11
CA ARG A 493 -4.65 -51.78 13.49
C ARG A 493 -3.22 -51.36 13.81
N ASP A 494 -2.27 -51.61 12.91
CA ASP A 494 -0.86 -51.25 13.13
C ASP A 494 -0.64 -49.73 13.06
N ARG A 495 -1.38 -49.03 12.17
CA ARG A 495 -1.44 -47.55 12.14
C ARG A 495 -2.02 -46.98 13.43
N LEU A 496 -3.13 -47.55 13.92
CA LEU A 496 -3.76 -47.14 15.17
C LEU A 496 -2.86 -47.43 16.37
N GLY A 497 -2.18 -48.58 16.39
CA GLY A 497 -1.19 -48.93 17.42
C GLY A 497 -0.05 -47.92 17.47
N SER A 498 0.50 -47.57 16.31
CA SER A 498 1.56 -46.55 16.20
C SER A 498 1.07 -45.18 16.69
N ARG A 499 -0.17 -44.79 16.35
CA ARG A 499 -0.76 -43.52 16.79
C ARG A 499 -1.04 -43.49 18.29
N VAL A 500 -1.47 -44.60 18.87
CA VAL A 500 -1.67 -44.72 20.32
C VAL A 500 -0.34 -44.61 21.07
N GLU A 501 0.74 -45.24 20.58
CA GLU A 501 2.07 -45.09 21.18
C GLU A 501 2.55 -43.64 21.15
N ILE A 502 2.36 -42.94 20.03
CA ILE A 502 2.73 -41.51 19.90
C ILE A 502 1.92 -40.65 20.88
N LEU A 503 0.60 -40.88 20.96
CA LEU A 503 -0.25 -40.17 21.90
C LEU A 503 0.15 -40.42 23.36
N GLN A 504 0.59 -41.63 23.66
CA GLN A 504 1.04 -41.98 25.01
C GLN A 504 2.37 -41.31 25.37
N ARG A 505 3.35 -41.30 24.44
CA ARG A 505 4.60 -40.52 24.63
C ARG A 505 4.33 -39.01 24.73
N GLY A 506 3.39 -38.49 23.94
CA GLY A 506 2.96 -37.10 24.02
C GLY A 506 2.28 -36.76 25.35
N LEU A 507 1.46 -37.66 25.88
CA LEU A 507 0.83 -37.50 27.19
C LEU A 507 1.88 -37.50 28.33
N ASP A 508 2.90 -38.36 28.24
CA ASP A 508 3.99 -38.40 29.20
C ASP A 508 4.82 -37.10 29.18
N ALA A 509 5.10 -36.57 27.98
CA ALA A 509 5.79 -35.29 27.81
C ALA A 509 4.97 -34.12 28.41
N VAL A 510 3.67 -34.02 28.09
CA VAL A 510 2.79 -32.98 28.66
C VAL A 510 2.68 -33.11 30.18
N THR A 511 2.73 -34.33 30.70
CA THR A 511 2.72 -34.58 32.15
C THR A 511 4.00 -34.09 32.81
N ALA A 512 5.16 -34.33 32.20
CA ALA A 512 6.45 -33.82 32.66
C ALA A 512 6.48 -32.28 32.64
N ASP A 513 6.02 -31.66 31.54
CA ASP A 513 5.95 -30.21 31.38
C ASP A 513 5.05 -29.57 32.44
N ARG A 514 3.87 -30.15 32.70
CA ARG A 514 2.95 -29.70 33.74
C ARG A 514 3.63 -29.70 35.12
N ASP A 515 4.40 -30.73 35.42
CA ASP A 515 5.07 -30.86 36.71
C ASP A 515 6.26 -29.89 36.84
N GLU A 516 6.90 -29.51 35.74
CA GLU A 516 7.90 -28.44 35.71
C GLU A 516 7.26 -27.05 35.88
N ILE A 517 6.15 -26.77 35.19
CA ILE A 517 5.40 -25.51 35.34
C ILE A 517 4.95 -25.32 36.79
N ARG A 518 4.48 -26.39 37.44
CA ARG A 518 4.14 -26.36 38.88
C ARG A 518 5.33 -25.98 39.76
N ARG A 519 6.53 -26.47 39.45
CA ARG A 519 7.77 -26.09 40.16
C ARG A 519 8.14 -24.62 39.92
N LYS A 520 8.07 -24.15 38.67
CA LYS A 520 8.33 -22.75 38.30
C LYS A 520 7.32 -21.80 38.96
N LEU A 521 6.04 -22.17 39.02
CA LEU A 521 4.99 -21.40 39.71
C LEU A 521 5.29 -21.26 41.21
N GLY A 522 5.65 -22.35 41.89
CA GLY A 522 6.04 -22.28 43.31
C GLY A 522 7.25 -21.38 43.57
N ASN A 523 8.24 -21.40 42.66
CA ASN A 523 9.39 -20.50 42.73
C ASN A 523 8.97 -19.03 42.52
N ALA A 524 8.12 -18.74 41.54
CA ALA A 524 7.62 -17.39 41.28
C ALA A 524 6.78 -16.84 42.46
N GLU A 525 5.94 -17.66 43.06
CA GLU A 525 5.19 -17.31 44.28
C GLU A 525 6.13 -16.93 45.43
N SER A 526 7.22 -17.67 45.62
CA SER A 526 8.24 -17.34 46.63
C SER A 526 8.95 -16.00 46.36
N GLN A 527 9.21 -15.69 45.08
CA GLN A 527 9.82 -14.41 44.67
C GLN A 527 8.84 -13.24 44.87
N ILE A 528 7.57 -13.42 44.53
CA ILE A 528 6.52 -12.43 44.75
C ILE A 528 6.41 -12.10 46.23
N GLU A 529 6.41 -13.10 47.11
CA GLU A 529 6.33 -12.87 48.56
C GLU A 529 7.59 -12.15 49.09
N SER A 530 8.78 -12.47 48.55
CA SER A 530 10.02 -11.74 48.86
C SER A 530 9.96 -10.27 48.43
N LEU A 531 9.49 -9.99 47.20
CA LEU A 531 9.33 -8.63 46.67
C LEU A 531 8.27 -7.83 47.44
N LYS A 532 7.17 -8.47 47.82
CA LYS A 532 6.12 -7.86 48.64
C LYS A 532 6.66 -7.45 50.01
N ASN A 533 7.43 -8.31 50.67
CA ASN A 533 8.10 -8.00 51.93
C ASN A 533 9.10 -6.83 51.76
N ARG A 534 9.84 -6.79 50.66
CA ARG A 534 10.74 -5.66 50.35
C ARG A 534 9.99 -4.35 50.12
N ASN A 535 8.89 -4.39 49.37
CA ASN A 535 8.06 -3.20 49.13
C ASN A 535 7.42 -2.67 50.41
N GLN A 536 6.98 -3.54 51.31
CA GLN A 536 6.48 -3.13 52.62
C GLN A 536 7.56 -2.42 53.45
N ARG A 537 8.81 -2.90 53.42
CA ARG A 537 9.95 -2.21 54.07
C ARG A 537 10.24 -0.85 53.45
N LEU A 538 10.27 -0.75 52.12
CA LEU A 538 10.50 0.52 51.42
C LEU A 538 9.37 1.53 51.66
N ALA A 539 8.12 1.06 51.73
CA ALA A 539 6.99 1.92 52.05
C ALA A 539 7.09 2.50 53.47
N ALA A 540 7.55 1.71 54.44
CA ALA A 540 7.83 2.19 55.79
C ALA A 540 8.97 3.22 55.83
N GLU A 541 10.06 2.96 55.10
CA GLU A 541 11.20 3.89 54.99
C GLU A 541 10.82 5.23 54.32
N ILE A 542 9.99 5.19 53.28
CA ILE A 542 9.46 6.42 52.65
C ILE A 542 8.56 7.20 53.62
N GLY A 543 7.76 6.51 54.43
CA GLY A 543 6.98 7.13 55.50
C GLY A 543 7.86 7.86 56.51
N GLU A 544 8.90 7.19 57.02
CA GLU A 544 9.87 7.79 57.95
C GLU A 544 10.61 8.99 57.36
N LEU A 545 10.99 8.95 56.08
CA LEU A 545 11.65 10.06 55.41
C LEU A 545 10.73 11.25 55.17
N ARG A 546 9.44 11.01 54.91
CA ARG A 546 8.43 12.06 54.74
C ARG A 546 8.12 12.77 56.06
N ASP A 547 8.10 12.04 57.17
CA ASP A 547 7.79 12.57 58.49
C ASP A 547 9.00 13.26 59.16
N ARG A 548 10.15 13.35 58.45
CA ARG A 548 11.30 14.11 58.95
C ARG A 548 11.03 15.62 58.93
N PRO A 549 11.19 16.33 60.06
CA PRO A 549 10.91 17.76 60.19
C PRO A 549 11.77 18.66 59.29
N ALA A 550 12.88 18.15 58.74
CA ALA A 550 13.75 18.90 57.85
C ALA A 550 13.11 19.24 56.49
N VAL A 551 12.22 18.40 55.95
CA VAL A 551 11.59 18.64 54.63
C VAL A 551 10.56 19.76 54.71
N GLU A 552 9.78 19.80 55.80
CA GLU A 552 8.82 20.88 56.07
C GLU A 552 9.54 22.20 56.39
N GLN A 553 10.66 22.15 57.11
CA GLN A 553 11.52 23.32 57.34
C GLN A 553 12.06 23.91 56.03
N VAL A 554 12.56 23.08 55.11
CA VAL A 554 13.05 23.53 53.79
C VAL A 554 11.93 24.12 52.94
N ALA A 555 10.72 23.54 52.99
CA ALA A 555 9.55 24.10 52.29
C ALA A 555 9.13 25.47 52.86
N ALA A 556 9.14 25.61 54.18
CA ALA A 556 8.84 26.87 54.86
C ALA A 556 9.89 27.96 54.57
N GLU A 557 11.18 27.59 54.55
CA GLU A 557 12.28 28.49 54.16
C GLU A 557 12.17 28.93 52.70
N ARG A 558 11.88 28.02 51.78
CA ARG A 558 11.66 28.34 50.36
C ARG A 558 10.52 29.35 50.18
N ASP A 559 9.41 29.16 50.88
CA ASP A 559 8.24 30.03 50.78
C ASP A 559 8.47 31.40 51.44
N ARG A 560 9.38 31.46 52.42
CA ARG A 560 9.89 32.72 52.99
C ARG A 560 10.76 33.45 51.97
N TYR A 561 11.75 32.79 51.37
CA TYR A 561 12.63 33.43 50.37
C TYR A 561 11.87 33.89 49.12
N LYS A 562 10.82 33.17 48.72
CA LYS A 562 9.96 33.58 47.60
C LYS A 562 9.25 34.90 47.90
N ARG A 563 8.70 35.07 49.12
CA ARG A 563 8.07 36.32 49.56
C ARG A 563 9.07 37.46 49.63
N GLU A 564 10.25 37.24 50.21
CA GLU A 564 11.32 38.24 50.28
C GLU A 564 11.77 38.69 48.88
N ARG A 565 11.88 37.74 47.93
CA ARG A 565 12.19 38.04 46.52
C ARG A 565 11.08 38.87 45.86
N ASP A 566 9.82 38.48 46.00
CA ASP A 566 8.70 39.16 45.34
C ASP A 566 8.51 40.59 45.89
N GLU A 567 8.76 40.80 47.19
CA GLU A 567 8.84 42.14 47.79
C GLU A 567 10.02 42.94 47.24
N ALA A 568 11.20 42.34 47.09
CA ALA A 568 12.36 43.01 46.50
C ALA A 568 12.12 43.40 45.04
N VAL A 569 11.49 42.52 44.25
CA VAL A 569 11.06 42.79 42.87
C VAL A 569 10.05 43.93 42.84
N THR A 570 9.10 43.97 43.77
CA THR A 570 8.09 45.05 43.86
C THR A 570 8.72 46.39 44.24
N LYS A 571 9.73 46.39 45.12
CA LYS A 571 10.52 47.59 45.50
C LYS A 571 11.51 48.05 44.43
N LEU A 572 11.94 47.15 43.54
CA LEU A 572 12.80 47.44 42.37
C LEU A 572 11.99 47.93 41.16
N ALA A 573 10.80 47.36 40.95
CA ALA A 573 9.65 48.11 40.46
C ALA A 573 9.44 49.36 41.35
N GLN A 574 8.45 50.24 41.28
CA GLN A 574 8.39 51.46 42.13
C GLN A 574 9.61 52.44 42.03
N ARG A 575 10.84 52.09 42.46
CA ARG A 575 12.09 52.88 42.37
C ARG A 575 12.62 53.05 40.95
N THR A 576 12.31 52.16 40.00
CA THR A 576 12.75 52.31 38.61
C THR A 576 11.77 53.21 37.82
N PRO A 577 12.21 54.37 37.28
CA PRO A 577 11.38 55.24 36.45
C PRO A 577 10.84 54.50 35.21
N GLN A 578 9.62 54.81 34.77
CA GLN A 578 8.90 54.07 33.72
C GLN A 578 9.67 53.98 32.39
N GLN A 579 10.52 54.98 32.09
CA GLN A 579 11.33 55.06 30.88
C GLN A 579 12.49 54.03 30.85
N GLN A 580 12.91 53.53 32.01
CA GLN A 580 13.95 52.48 32.11
C GLN A 580 13.34 51.07 32.22
N ARG A 581 12.02 50.95 32.47
CA ARG A 581 11.35 49.65 32.64
C ARG A 581 10.94 48.97 31.33
N TYR A 582 10.64 49.74 30.27
CA TYR A 582 10.05 49.19 29.04
C TYR A 582 10.81 49.55 27.75
N GLY A 583 12.01 50.12 27.85
CA GLY A 583 12.70 50.65 26.67
C GLY A 583 11.97 51.87 26.09
N SER A 584 12.50 52.43 24.99
CA SER A 584 12.06 53.70 24.39
C SER A 584 10.53 53.84 24.25
N LYS A 585 10.03 55.09 24.32
CA LYS A 585 8.59 55.43 24.19
C LYS A 585 7.93 54.77 22.97
N GLU A 586 8.68 54.57 21.89
CA GLU A 586 8.22 53.93 20.65
C GLU A 586 7.77 52.47 20.82
N ARG A 587 8.39 51.69 21.74
CA ARG A 587 7.95 50.31 22.01
C ARG A 587 6.64 50.23 22.77
N VAL A 588 6.43 51.16 23.71
CA VAL A 588 5.20 51.23 24.51
C VAL A 588 4.02 51.69 23.64
N GLU A 589 4.25 52.51 22.62
CA GLU A 589 3.23 52.88 21.64
C GLU A 589 2.94 51.77 20.63
N PHE A 590 3.94 50.95 20.25
CA PHE A 590 3.76 49.81 19.36
C PHE A 590 2.87 48.71 19.99
N ASP A 591 3.08 48.37 21.25
CA ASP A 591 2.22 47.40 21.97
C ASP A 591 0.79 47.93 22.16
N ARG A 592 0.63 49.25 22.30
CA ARG A 592 -0.69 49.89 22.40
C ARG A 592 -1.46 49.89 21.08
N LEU A 593 -0.75 49.90 19.96
CA LEU A 593 -1.32 49.84 18.60
C LEU A 593 -1.62 48.40 18.16
N GLY A 594 -0.93 47.39 18.70
CA GLY A 594 -1.17 45.97 18.40
C GLY A 594 -2.47 45.39 18.98
N ASP A 595 -3.06 46.03 19.99
CA ASP A 595 -4.20 45.49 20.76
C ASP A 595 -5.59 45.95 20.25
N THR A 596 -5.68 46.69 19.14
CA THR A 596 -6.96 47.21 18.62
C THR A 596 -7.60 46.36 17.50
N GLN A 597 -7.02 45.22 17.11
CA GLN A 597 -7.61 44.28 16.13
C GLN A 597 -8.10 42.94 16.71
N ARG A 598 -8.58 42.93 17.96
CA ARG A 598 -9.49 41.88 18.45
C ARG A 598 -10.91 42.42 18.51
N GLN A 599 -11.63 42.28 17.40
CA GLN A 599 -13.08 42.45 17.36
C GLN A 599 -13.75 41.41 18.28
N PRO A 600 -14.67 41.83 19.18
CA PRO A 600 -15.50 40.91 19.95
C PRO A 600 -16.59 40.33 19.04
N ARG A 601 -16.76 39.01 19.11
CA ARG A 601 -17.78 38.25 18.38
C ARG A 601 -19.08 38.33 19.18
N ASP A 602 -20.01 39.16 18.74
CA ASP A 602 -21.35 39.25 19.33
C ASP A 602 -22.12 37.94 19.19
N ALA A 603 -22.79 37.58 20.29
CA ALA A 603 -23.69 36.44 20.40
C ALA A 603 -25.05 36.78 19.78
N VAL A 604 -25.49 36.00 18.80
CA VAL A 604 -26.87 35.98 18.33
C VAL A 604 -27.52 34.71 18.87
N THR A 605 -28.30 34.86 19.94
CA THR A 605 -29.34 33.93 20.37
C THR A 605 -30.59 34.16 19.52
N GLY A 606 -31.08 33.12 18.85
CA GLY A 606 -32.34 33.14 18.11
C GLY A 606 -33.03 31.78 18.21
N ASP A 607 -33.93 31.66 19.18
CA ASP A 607 -34.95 30.62 19.26
C ASP A 607 -35.91 30.71 18.06
N ALA A 608 -36.05 29.61 17.32
CA ALA A 608 -37.16 29.34 16.44
C ALA A 608 -37.27 27.82 16.17
N ASP A 609 -37.67 27.07 17.19
CA ASP A 609 -38.05 25.66 17.05
C ASP A 609 -39.36 25.56 16.25
N THR A 610 -39.31 24.96 15.06
CA THR A 610 -40.51 24.53 14.33
C THR A 610 -40.59 23.02 14.33
N ALA A 611 -41.81 22.48 14.44
CA ALA A 611 -42.12 21.04 14.45
C ALA A 611 -41.56 20.27 13.23
N ALA A 612 -41.26 20.96 12.13
CA ALA A 612 -40.58 20.40 10.97
C ALA A 612 -39.14 19.95 11.29
N ASP A 613 -38.44 20.67 12.18
CA ASP A 613 -37.07 20.37 12.56
C ASP A 613 -37.01 19.18 13.54
N ALA A 614 -38.06 19.00 14.35
CA ALA A 614 -38.23 17.81 15.18
C ALA A 614 -38.52 16.56 14.31
N ALA A 615 -39.42 16.67 13.33
CA ALA A 615 -39.71 15.59 12.39
C ALA A 615 -38.50 15.21 11.52
N ALA A 616 -37.70 16.19 11.11
CA ALA A 616 -36.46 15.96 10.37
C ALA A 616 -35.39 15.24 11.22
N ARG A 617 -35.28 15.58 12.51
CA ARG A 617 -34.37 14.89 13.44
C ARG A 617 -34.82 13.45 13.73
N GLU A 618 -36.12 13.19 13.79
CA GLU A 618 -36.66 11.84 13.98
C GLU A 618 -36.46 10.95 12.74
N ALA A 619 -36.74 11.48 11.54
CA ALA A 619 -36.49 10.79 10.28
C ALA A 619 -35.00 10.51 10.06
N TYR A 620 -34.13 11.45 10.42
CA TYR A 620 -32.68 11.29 10.36
C TYR A 620 -32.15 10.26 11.37
N GLY A 621 -32.74 10.21 12.57
CA GLY A 621 -32.43 9.20 13.58
C GLY A 621 -32.75 7.78 13.11
N TRP A 622 -33.89 7.59 12.46
CA TRP A 622 -34.28 6.31 11.86
C TRP A 622 -33.35 5.86 10.73
N ALA A 623 -33.00 6.78 9.82
CA ALA A 623 -32.09 6.47 8.70
C ALA A 623 -30.68 6.06 9.18
N ILE A 624 -30.18 6.72 10.24
CA ILE A 624 -28.88 6.35 10.84
C ILE A 624 -28.95 4.97 11.50
N ALA A 625 -30.03 4.66 12.23
CA ALA A 625 -30.18 3.37 12.87
C ALA A 625 -30.27 2.22 11.85
N GLU A 626 -30.98 2.43 10.75
CA GLU A 626 -31.10 1.46 9.66
C GLU A 626 -29.73 1.22 8.99
N GLN A 627 -28.99 2.29 8.71
CA GLN A 627 -27.65 2.19 8.14
C GLN A 627 -26.65 1.50 9.08
N MET A 628 -26.67 1.83 10.37
CA MET A 628 -25.83 1.17 11.37
C MET A 628 -26.17 -0.32 11.52
N SER A 629 -27.44 -0.69 11.38
CA SER A 629 -27.87 -2.10 11.42
C SER A 629 -27.40 -2.88 10.20
N ALA A 630 -27.43 -2.26 9.01
CA ALA A 630 -26.94 -2.85 7.77
C ALA A 630 -25.41 -3.00 7.78
N ASP A 631 -24.69 -1.99 8.25
CA ASP A 631 -23.22 -2.03 8.36
C ASP A 631 -22.76 -3.03 9.43
N PHE A 632 -23.49 -3.15 10.55
CA PHE A 632 -23.20 -4.14 11.58
C PHE A 632 -23.46 -5.58 11.10
N ALA A 633 -24.57 -5.82 10.39
CA ALA A 633 -24.85 -7.12 9.77
C ALA A 633 -23.81 -7.48 8.69
N LYS A 634 -23.32 -6.50 7.94
CA LYS A 634 -22.29 -6.70 6.92
C LYS A 634 -20.92 -7.05 7.49
N VAL A 635 -20.62 -6.61 8.72
CA VAL A 635 -19.34 -6.86 9.41
C VAL A 635 -19.37 -8.15 10.24
N HIS A 636 -20.56 -8.63 10.64
CA HIS A 636 -20.73 -9.77 11.55
C HIS A 636 -21.65 -10.88 11.03
N GLY A 637 -21.86 -10.93 9.70
CA GLY A 637 -22.93 -11.67 9.01
C GLY A 637 -22.99 -13.19 9.20
N ASP A 638 -21.97 -13.82 9.78
CA ASP A 638 -21.95 -15.28 9.98
C ASP A 638 -22.37 -15.70 11.40
N ILE A 639 -22.58 -14.76 12.33
CA ILE A 639 -22.74 -15.09 13.76
C ILE A 639 -24.15 -14.76 14.31
N TYR A 640 -24.95 -13.91 13.65
CA TYR A 640 -26.28 -13.52 14.17
C TYR A 640 -27.37 -13.42 13.09
N ASP A 641 -28.57 -13.85 13.46
CA ASP A 641 -29.80 -13.88 12.65
C ASP A 641 -30.35 -12.45 12.42
N GLU A 642 -30.29 -11.98 11.17
CA GLU A 642 -30.62 -10.60 10.75
C GLU A 642 -31.99 -10.07 11.24
N PRO A 643 -33.08 -10.88 11.25
CA PRO A 643 -34.39 -10.43 11.74
C PRO A 643 -34.38 -10.10 13.24
N LYS A 644 -33.64 -10.86 14.06
CA LYS A 644 -33.56 -10.66 15.52
C LYS A 644 -32.77 -9.41 15.87
N LEU A 645 -31.75 -9.08 15.08
CA LEU A 645 -30.98 -7.84 15.23
C LEU A 645 -31.83 -6.61 14.91
N ARG A 646 -32.73 -6.70 13.92
CA ARG A 646 -33.69 -5.62 13.61
C ARG A 646 -34.73 -5.45 14.70
N GLU A 647 -35.25 -6.54 15.28
CA GLU A 647 -36.15 -6.48 16.44
C GLU A 647 -35.47 -5.85 17.66
N PHE A 648 -34.24 -6.27 17.97
CA PHE A 648 -33.46 -5.69 19.06
C PHE A 648 -33.22 -4.18 18.89
N ALA A 649 -32.88 -3.74 17.67
CA ALA A 649 -32.69 -2.31 17.38
C ALA A 649 -33.99 -1.51 17.55
N ARG A 650 -35.13 -2.06 17.13
CA ARG A 650 -36.46 -1.44 17.33
C ARG A 650 -36.83 -1.36 18.80
N GLU A 651 -36.61 -2.43 19.56
CA GLU A 651 -36.92 -2.48 20.98
C GLU A 651 -36.05 -1.50 21.78
N TRP A 652 -34.76 -1.40 21.42
CA TRP A 652 -33.82 -0.45 22.02
C TRP A 652 -34.23 1.01 21.77
N LEU A 653 -34.61 1.37 20.54
CA LEU A 653 -35.10 2.72 20.21
C LEU A 653 -36.41 3.05 20.93
N THR A 654 -37.32 2.09 21.04
CA THR A 654 -38.60 2.26 21.75
C THR A 654 -38.37 2.50 23.24
N ASN A 655 -37.40 1.81 23.85
CA ASN A 655 -37.03 2.00 25.25
C ASN A 655 -36.32 3.35 25.46
N ALA A 656 -35.44 3.78 24.54
CA ALA A 656 -34.79 5.08 24.62
C ALA A 656 -35.78 6.26 24.50
N ALA A 657 -36.82 6.13 23.66
CA ALA A 657 -37.89 7.11 23.56
C ALA A 657 -38.73 7.20 24.84
N LYS A 658 -39.05 6.05 25.47
CA LYS A 658 -39.76 6.00 26.75
C LYS A 658 -38.96 6.62 27.90
N GLU A 659 -37.65 6.39 27.96
CA GLU A 659 -36.77 7.03 28.95
C GLU A 659 -36.71 8.55 28.80
N HIS A 660 -36.77 9.05 27.55
CA HIS A 660 -36.81 10.50 27.29
C HIS A 660 -38.14 11.13 27.71
N GLN A 661 -39.28 10.45 27.50
CA GLN A 661 -40.59 10.89 27.99
C GLN A 661 -40.68 10.88 29.53
N GLN A 662 -40.11 9.87 30.19
CA GLN A 662 -40.06 9.82 31.65
C GLN A 662 -39.20 10.93 32.27
N ARG A 663 -38.15 11.38 31.56
CA ARG A 663 -37.32 12.51 32.01
C ARG A 663 -37.98 13.87 31.83
N SER A 664 -38.82 14.08 30.81
CA SER A 664 -39.50 15.36 30.63
C SER A 664 -40.71 15.52 31.55
N GLY A 665 -41.26 14.43 32.10
CA GLY A 665 -42.39 14.47 33.03
C GLY A 665 -42.03 14.81 34.49
N ASN A 666 -40.75 14.81 34.85
CA ASN A 666 -40.32 14.86 36.26
C ASN A 666 -39.70 16.22 36.69
N ASP A 667 -39.69 17.23 35.82
CA ASP A 667 -39.04 18.54 36.06
C ASP A 667 -40.04 19.70 36.25
N GLY A 668 -41.32 19.38 36.49
CA GLY A 668 -42.39 20.35 36.75
C GLY A 668 -42.99 20.20 38.14
N GLY A 669 -42.36 20.75 39.19
CA GLY A 669 -43.02 20.84 40.49
C GLY A 669 -42.09 21.08 41.69
N SER A 670 -41.67 22.33 41.90
CA SER A 670 -41.23 22.82 43.23
C SER A 670 -41.15 24.35 43.25
N GLU A 671 -42.28 25.04 43.07
CA GLU A 671 -42.43 26.40 43.59
C GLU A 671 -42.62 26.31 45.10
N ARG A 672 -41.61 26.72 45.88
CA ARG A 672 -41.72 26.92 47.33
C ARG A 672 -41.78 28.41 47.65
N ASN A 673 -42.95 28.79 48.15
CA ASN A 673 -43.27 30.05 48.82
C ASN A 673 -42.18 30.51 49.81
N GLY A 674 -41.75 31.76 49.66
CA GLY A 674 -40.99 32.52 50.66
C GLY A 674 -41.63 33.89 50.88
N GLN A 675 -42.50 33.97 51.88
CA GLN A 675 -43.14 35.21 52.36
C GLN A 675 -42.09 36.23 52.83
N SER A 676 -42.21 37.48 52.37
CA SER A 676 -41.56 38.62 53.02
C SER A 676 -42.38 39.06 54.24
N ARG A 677 -41.69 39.25 55.37
CA ARG A 677 -42.24 39.88 56.57
C ARG A 677 -41.21 40.87 57.11
N ASN A 678 -41.56 42.15 56.95
CA ASN A 678 -41.31 43.33 57.77
C ASN A 678 -40.06 43.42 58.66
N GLY A 679 -39.30 44.50 58.43
CA GLY A 679 -39.22 45.63 59.36
C GLY A 679 -38.33 45.47 60.60
N ILE A 680 -37.19 46.17 60.60
CA ILE A 680 -36.50 46.58 61.83
C ILE A 680 -36.40 48.10 61.81
N GLU A 681 -37.06 48.69 62.80
CA GLU A 681 -36.97 50.10 63.17
C GLU A 681 -35.63 50.42 63.84
N ARG A 682 -35.26 51.69 63.72
CA ARG A 682 -34.25 52.38 64.51
C ARG A 682 -34.61 52.35 66.00
N SER A 683 -33.63 52.12 66.87
CA SER A 683 -33.14 53.14 67.82
C SER A 683 -32.07 52.59 68.77
N HIS A 684 -31.08 53.47 69.01
CA HIS A 684 -29.97 53.44 69.97
C HIS A 684 -28.70 52.64 69.66
#